data_AF-A0A366H7W1-F1
#
_entry.id   AF-A0A366H7W1-F1
#
_cell.length_a   1.000
_cell.length_b   1.000
_cell.length_c   1.000
_cell.angle_alpha   90.00
_cell.angle_beta   90.00
_cell.angle_gamma   90.00
#
_symmetry.space_group_name_H-M   'P 1'
#
loop_
_entity.id
_entity.type
_entity.pdbx_description
1 polymer ?
#
loop_
_entity_poly.entity_id
_entity_poly.type
_entity_poly.pdbx_seq_one_letter_code
_entity_poly.pdbx_strand_id
1 'polypeptide(L)'
;MNFSIQRIAERPFSVSVLRAGGAIVLALGLVACNEDSPSVADVTPVAPPSQVVTCKDYDGNAVQVKPKTVTVYNNSAGDTIYPVVATSKNLVNEWIQGCLRTAEPYPTKLVYKLYVNEGKGIPPNSSVTVTLPLYSELAAGSYITWWNGGRVVLADRNDRLQDDKEDTKLATPDGVTCQGQNTACTLSTYSSNIQFPENIYAQLSEYTFGDSIIPAGQSLRLLKPENVGYNISYVDHVYMPVAIGPKNNPYIGYSGSAQPLVEFRNLLKTFLNAPAVGEGWPVYNLYQTKLPGGYNIFAQRDGVLHATDDVPIKPTGANPPVLTVMQCINGGCSNEQMKTLRYGQAVQRMQNLWGYCAGGWDAEDISTYVNEDVSAICPAALTTNLTAVKDFFKQSHQNYLAMYARGECEGTTPKVPVFNYWQAITHIYGWVPFNEGCGAAANPLAKTTIPGWDHAAIQSMYIHQLQYNHQQAAVKANPKLLFNPYVGLIHDDLKMNAYGFSVDDAVGFMSELGDGLIFAVGGTQGLENSKQFSYADGFTLMVGVPASLDGRANKPLIKKYGVCVLGQDAGDMNCEKDKQDVVLPDNSQIAGFRVGTVAKYPIKVRFTDVDDNVYSLRVNEQFQTCPDGIPLKDCPPNKATLVDKTTCRVVNSKGDTHANSEKWCVGANPNQQKDVLEQQLTKNFLSYPQPVNFM
;
A
#
# COMPACT_ATOMS: atom_id res chain seq x y z
N MET A 1 -1.14 -16.12 -3.78
CA MET A 1 -1.13 -15.86 -5.24
C MET A 1 -0.51 -14.47 -5.46
N ASN A 2 0.02 -14.14 -6.65
CA ASN A 2 0.56 -12.80 -6.90
C ASN A 2 -0.53 -11.88 -7.49
N PHE A 3 -0.92 -10.85 -6.76
CA PHE A 3 -1.75 -9.76 -7.31
C PHE A 3 -0.85 -8.77 -8.06
N SER A 4 -1.01 -8.67 -9.37
CA SER A 4 -0.25 -7.73 -10.20
C SER A 4 -1.13 -6.54 -10.56
N ILE A 5 -1.04 -5.46 -9.79
CA ILE A 5 -1.88 -4.26 -9.95
C ILE A 5 -1.29 -3.35 -11.04
N GLN A 6 -1.39 -3.77 -12.30
CA GLN A 6 -1.03 -2.95 -13.45
C GLN A 6 -2.19 -2.02 -13.86
N ARG A 7 -2.15 -0.75 -13.44
CA ARG A 7 -3.02 0.30 -13.98
C ARG A 7 -2.39 0.88 -15.26
N ILE A 8 -2.90 0.49 -16.43
CA ILE A 8 -2.48 1.04 -17.73
C ILE A 8 -3.16 2.40 -17.96
N ALA A 9 -2.39 3.42 -18.33
CA ALA A 9 -2.88 4.75 -18.65
C ALA A 9 -2.47 5.17 -20.07
N GLU A 10 -3.42 5.21 -21.00
CA GLU A 10 -3.22 5.77 -22.35
C GLU A 10 -4.37 6.70 -22.75
N ARG A 11 -4.03 7.86 -23.33
CA ARG A 11 -4.88 8.64 -24.23
C ARG A 11 -4.01 9.35 -25.27
N PRO A 12 -4.28 9.21 -26.58
CA PRO A 12 -3.53 9.92 -27.61
C PRO A 12 -4.19 11.25 -28.01
N PHE A 13 -3.37 12.22 -28.42
CA PHE A 13 -3.77 13.30 -29.33
C PHE A 13 -2.63 13.60 -30.31
N SER A 14 -2.98 13.92 -31.55
CA SER A 14 -2.03 14.11 -32.66
C SER A 14 -1.92 15.58 -33.04
N VAL A 15 -0.75 16.03 -33.53
CA VAL A 15 -0.59 16.57 -34.91
C VAL A 15 0.88 16.98 -35.22
N SER A 16 1.34 16.49 -36.37
CA SER A 16 2.42 16.90 -37.28
C SER A 16 3.48 17.98 -36.95
N VAL A 17 4.74 17.52 -36.86
CA VAL A 17 5.89 17.86 -37.76
C VAL A 17 6.23 19.34 -38.06
N LEU A 18 7.43 19.79 -37.66
CA LEU A 18 8.52 20.09 -38.62
C LEU A 18 9.95 20.13 -38.01
N ARG A 19 10.97 20.07 -38.87
CA ARG A 19 12.44 20.11 -38.60
C ARG A 19 12.91 21.58 -38.43
N ALA A 20 14.15 21.96 -38.04
CA ALA A 20 15.47 21.33 -38.18
C ALA A 20 16.57 22.04 -37.34
N GLY A 21 17.77 21.43 -37.24
CA GLY A 21 18.99 22.01 -36.63
C GLY A 21 19.01 21.93 -35.09
N GLY A 22 20.10 21.58 -34.38
CA GLY A 22 21.50 21.35 -34.78
C GLY A 22 22.37 22.59 -34.58
N ALA A 23 23.57 22.53 -34.00
CA ALA A 23 24.30 21.43 -33.34
C ALA A 23 25.55 22.01 -32.63
N ILE A 24 26.30 21.19 -31.84
CA ILE A 24 27.78 21.27 -31.69
C ILE A 24 28.33 22.52 -30.91
N VAL A 25 29.29 22.45 -29.96
CA VAL A 25 30.03 21.34 -29.32
C VAL A 25 30.92 21.86 -28.15
N LEU A 26 31.37 20.97 -27.24
CA LEU A 26 32.51 21.03 -26.26
C LEU A 26 32.76 22.32 -25.39
N ALA A 27 33.57 22.30 -24.32
CA ALA A 27 33.88 21.35 -23.23
C ALA A 27 35.02 21.95 -22.35
N LEU A 28 35.39 21.23 -21.27
CA LEU A 28 36.61 21.40 -20.44
C LEU A 28 36.61 22.67 -19.54
N GLY A 29 37.18 22.63 -18.33
CA GLY A 29 37.79 21.53 -17.57
C GLY A 29 38.67 22.05 -16.40
N LEU A 30 39.34 21.14 -15.68
CA LEU A 30 40.33 21.38 -14.59
C LEU A 30 39.70 21.83 -13.23
N VAL A 31 40.00 21.31 -12.01
CA VAL A 31 41.07 20.45 -11.41
C VAL A 31 42.41 21.20 -11.19
N ALA A 32 43.11 21.24 -10.04
CA ALA A 32 42.93 20.80 -8.62
C ALA A 32 43.47 21.93 -7.68
N CYS A 33 43.80 21.85 -6.37
CA CYS A 33 43.90 20.86 -5.25
C CYS A 33 43.46 21.62 -3.95
N ASN A 34 43.21 21.08 -2.74
CA ASN A 34 43.80 20.05 -1.85
C ASN A 34 45.07 20.45 -1.06
N GLU A 35 44.98 20.52 0.27
CA GLU A 35 46.06 20.25 1.24
C GLU A 35 45.49 19.98 2.65
N ASP A 36 46.23 19.26 3.51
CA ASP A 36 45.69 18.44 4.62
C ASP A 36 46.17 18.84 6.04
N SER A 37 45.39 18.48 7.08
CA SER A 37 45.90 18.00 8.38
C SER A 37 44.79 17.35 9.26
N PRO A 38 45.12 16.40 10.16
CA PRO A 38 44.16 15.38 10.63
C PRO A 38 43.52 15.63 12.01
N SER A 39 42.43 14.89 12.30
CA SER A 39 41.75 14.81 13.59
C SER A 39 41.64 13.36 14.12
N VAL A 40 41.19 13.20 15.37
CA VAL A 40 41.20 11.94 16.13
C VAL A 40 40.18 10.93 15.58
N ALA A 41 40.54 9.65 15.56
CA ALA A 41 39.73 8.58 14.97
C ALA A 41 38.50 8.20 15.80
N ASP A 42 37.32 8.57 15.31
CA ASP A 42 36.03 8.04 15.76
C ASP A 42 35.60 6.91 14.80
N VAL A 43 35.79 5.64 15.22
CA VAL A 43 35.63 4.47 14.34
C VAL A 43 34.17 4.06 14.23
N THR A 44 33.40 4.90 13.53
CA THR A 44 32.16 4.46 12.91
C THR A 44 32.49 3.42 11.83
N PRO A 45 31.85 2.23 11.83
CA PRO A 45 32.02 1.27 10.74
C PRO A 45 31.29 1.79 9.51
N VAL A 46 32.00 2.55 8.68
CA VAL A 46 31.51 3.00 7.37
C VAL A 46 31.18 1.75 6.56
N ALA A 47 29.88 1.49 6.38
CA ALA A 47 29.43 0.40 5.53
C ALA A 47 29.96 0.61 4.10
N PRO A 48 30.37 -0.46 3.39
CA PRO A 48 30.84 -0.31 2.02
C PRO A 48 29.77 0.40 1.17
N PRO A 49 30.17 1.27 0.22
CA PRO A 49 29.23 2.05 -0.55
C PRO A 49 28.23 1.13 -1.26
N SER A 50 26.96 1.29 -0.91
CA SER A 50 25.88 0.49 -1.47
C SER A 50 25.77 0.72 -2.98
N GLN A 51 25.55 -0.35 -3.74
CA GLN A 51 25.77 -0.36 -5.18
C GLN A 51 24.82 0.62 -5.88
N VAL A 52 25.40 1.70 -6.40
CA VAL A 52 24.68 2.67 -7.24
C VAL A 52 24.51 2.06 -8.62
N VAL A 53 23.26 2.01 -9.12
CA VAL A 53 22.95 1.37 -10.40
C VAL A 53 22.94 2.44 -11.50
N THR A 54 23.77 2.26 -12.53
CA THR A 54 23.74 3.13 -13.71
C THR A 54 22.59 2.73 -14.63
N CYS A 55 21.53 3.54 -14.61
CA CYS A 55 20.42 3.47 -15.55
C CYS A 55 20.61 4.49 -16.68
N LYS A 56 19.60 4.61 -17.53
CA LYS A 56 19.49 5.63 -18.58
C LYS A 56 18.30 6.55 -18.31
N ASP A 57 18.47 7.85 -18.57
CA ASP A 57 17.43 8.86 -18.38
C ASP A 57 16.39 8.87 -19.54
N TYR A 58 15.46 9.83 -19.49
CA TYR A 58 14.45 10.05 -20.53
C TYR A 58 15.03 10.27 -21.94
N ASP A 59 16.20 10.89 -22.03
CA ASP A 59 16.92 11.26 -23.26
C ASP A 59 17.94 10.17 -23.69
N GLY A 60 18.16 9.15 -22.85
CA GLY A 60 19.03 7.98 -23.08
C GLY A 60 20.42 8.06 -22.42
N ASN A 61 20.73 9.14 -21.70
CA ASN A 61 22.05 9.36 -21.08
C ASN A 61 22.21 8.52 -19.80
N ALA A 62 23.45 8.15 -19.46
CA ALA A 62 23.74 7.43 -18.22
C ALA A 62 23.42 8.29 -16.98
N VAL A 63 22.58 7.76 -16.07
CA VAL A 63 22.17 8.40 -14.81
C VAL A 63 22.36 7.42 -13.64
N GLN A 64 22.79 7.94 -12.50
CA GLN A 64 23.09 7.12 -11.32
C GLN A 64 21.89 7.03 -10.38
N VAL A 65 21.36 5.83 -10.20
CA VAL A 65 20.22 5.54 -9.32
C VAL A 65 20.71 5.11 -7.96
N LYS A 66 20.45 5.94 -6.95
CA LYS A 66 20.77 5.67 -5.55
C LYS A 66 19.93 4.50 -5.02
N PRO A 67 20.47 3.65 -4.14
CA PRO A 67 19.72 2.62 -3.44
C PRO A 67 18.68 3.23 -2.47
N LYS A 68 17.65 2.46 -2.13
CA LYS A 68 16.61 2.81 -1.15
C LYS A 68 16.84 2.02 0.15
N THR A 69 16.21 2.42 1.26
CA THR A 69 16.33 1.66 2.53
C THR A 69 15.02 1.10 3.07
N VAL A 70 15.08 -0.09 3.67
CA VAL A 70 14.07 -0.63 4.58
C VAL A 70 14.60 -0.52 6.00
N THR A 71 14.02 0.36 6.81
CA THR A 71 14.34 0.50 8.24
C THR A 71 13.25 -0.16 9.08
N VAL A 72 13.61 -0.96 10.10
CA VAL A 72 12.68 -1.63 11.02
C VAL A 72 13.02 -1.28 12.46
N TYR A 73 12.08 -0.71 13.19
CA TYR A 73 12.14 -0.42 14.63
C TYR A 73 11.30 -1.42 15.43
N ASN A 74 11.91 -2.07 16.43
CA ASN A 74 11.18 -2.87 17.42
C ASN A 74 10.87 -2.01 18.64
N ASN A 75 9.65 -1.45 18.66
CA ASN A 75 9.14 -0.63 19.77
C ASN A 75 8.27 -1.46 20.74
N SER A 76 8.23 -2.80 20.58
CA SER A 76 7.55 -3.67 21.54
C SER A 76 8.31 -3.72 22.86
N ALA A 77 7.59 -3.93 23.96
CA ALA A 77 8.17 -3.87 25.31
C ALA A 77 8.98 -5.11 25.73
N GLY A 78 8.90 -6.22 24.98
CA GLY A 78 9.47 -7.51 25.41
C GLY A 78 9.57 -8.61 24.35
N ASP A 79 9.01 -8.42 23.15
CA ASP A 79 9.07 -9.40 22.07
C ASP A 79 10.30 -9.14 21.17
N THR A 80 11.01 -10.18 20.75
CA THR A 80 12.03 -10.07 19.69
C THR A 80 11.35 -10.16 18.33
N ILE A 81 11.67 -9.22 17.43
CA ILE A 81 11.14 -9.24 16.05
C ILE A 81 12.18 -9.86 15.12
N TYR A 82 11.74 -10.66 14.14
CA TYR A 82 12.58 -11.31 13.13
C TYR A 82 12.22 -10.77 11.74
N PRO A 83 12.91 -9.73 11.23
CA PRO A 83 12.61 -9.13 9.95
C PRO A 83 13.16 -9.97 8.79
N VAL A 84 12.34 -10.20 7.77
CA VAL A 84 12.78 -10.78 6.48
C VAL A 84 12.27 -9.92 5.33
N VAL A 85 13.18 -9.45 4.47
CA VAL A 85 12.82 -8.80 3.21
C VAL A 85 12.75 -9.87 2.12
N ALA A 86 11.74 -9.86 1.26
CA ALA A 86 11.64 -10.82 0.15
C ALA A 86 11.16 -10.19 -1.15
N THR A 87 11.58 -10.76 -2.28
CA THR A 87 11.14 -10.36 -3.64
C THR A 87 10.06 -11.29 -4.17
N SER A 88 9.46 -10.95 -5.32
CA SER A 88 8.47 -11.80 -6.02
C SER A 88 8.99 -12.31 -7.36
N LYS A 89 8.47 -13.48 -7.79
CA LYS A 89 8.68 -13.99 -9.17
C LYS A 89 7.93 -13.12 -10.18
N ASN A 90 8.54 -12.84 -11.33
CA ASN A 90 7.93 -12.12 -12.46
C ASN A 90 8.39 -12.68 -13.82
N LEU A 91 7.55 -12.54 -14.85
CA LEU A 91 7.88 -12.91 -16.24
C LEU A 91 8.47 -11.74 -17.04
N VAL A 92 8.11 -10.51 -16.67
CA VAL A 92 8.66 -9.27 -17.21
C VAL A 92 9.04 -8.37 -16.03
N ASN A 93 10.25 -7.83 -16.07
CA ASN A 93 10.79 -6.98 -15.02
C ASN A 93 10.87 -5.53 -15.49
N GLU A 94 9.76 -4.83 -15.25
CA GLU A 94 9.51 -3.50 -15.76
C GLU A 94 10.52 -2.47 -15.23
N TRP A 95 11.08 -2.68 -14.03
CA TRP A 95 12.12 -1.84 -13.43
C TRP A 95 13.46 -1.94 -14.17
N ILE A 96 13.85 -3.15 -14.60
CA ILE A 96 15.06 -3.34 -15.42
C ILE A 96 14.82 -2.77 -16.83
N GLN A 97 13.64 -2.98 -17.43
CA GLN A 97 13.26 -2.34 -18.70
C GLN A 97 13.32 -0.80 -18.64
N GLY A 98 12.80 -0.21 -17.56
CA GLY A 98 12.80 1.22 -17.32
C GLY A 98 14.19 1.80 -17.07
N CYS A 99 15.04 1.05 -16.37
CA CYS A 99 16.43 1.41 -16.10
C CYS A 99 17.32 1.36 -17.35
N LEU A 100 17.23 0.26 -18.12
CA LEU A 100 18.10 0.02 -19.27
C LEU A 100 17.53 0.59 -20.59
N ARG A 101 16.29 1.10 -20.56
CA ARG A 101 15.47 1.58 -21.69
C ARG A 101 15.42 0.54 -22.82
N THR A 102 14.72 -0.55 -22.55
CA THR A 102 14.66 -1.74 -23.41
C THR A 102 13.32 -2.47 -23.27
N ALA A 103 13.01 -3.33 -24.24
CA ALA A 103 11.82 -4.19 -24.24
C ALA A 103 12.12 -5.65 -23.84
N GLU A 104 13.39 -6.00 -23.59
CA GLU A 104 13.78 -7.34 -23.12
C GLU A 104 13.13 -7.68 -21.76
N PRO A 105 12.72 -8.93 -21.50
CA PRO A 105 11.83 -9.23 -20.38
C PRO A 105 12.51 -9.36 -19.00
N TYR A 106 13.77 -9.78 -18.92
CA TYR A 106 14.52 -9.98 -17.65
C TYR A 106 13.76 -10.73 -16.52
N PRO A 107 13.19 -11.93 -16.77
CA PRO A 107 12.31 -12.63 -15.83
C PRO A 107 13.00 -13.00 -14.50
N THR A 108 12.45 -12.53 -13.38
CA THR A 108 12.86 -12.96 -12.04
C THR A 108 12.22 -14.33 -11.72
N LYS A 109 12.97 -15.41 -11.91
CA LYS A 109 12.47 -16.79 -11.84
C LYS A 109 12.32 -17.38 -10.43
N LEU A 110 12.95 -16.78 -9.42
CA LEU A 110 12.97 -17.24 -8.02
C LEU A 110 12.45 -16.14 -7.08
N VAL A 111 11.90 -16.55 -5.93
CA VAL A 111 11.75 -15.67 -4.77
C VAL A 111 13.14 -15.56 -4.14
N TYR A 112 13.55 -14.36 -3.74
CA TYR A 112 14.75 -14.18 -2.93
C TYR A 112 14.35 -13.68 -1.55
N LYS A 113 14.96 -14.23 -0.50
CA LYS A 113 14.67 -13.93 0.92
C LYS A 113 15.95 -13.45 1.60
N LEU A 114 15.86 -12.35 2.35
CA LEU A 114 16.96 -11.67 3.03
C LEU A 114 16.62 -11.55 4.52
N TYR A 115 17.17 -12.46 5.32
CA TYR A 115 16.92 -12.56 6.76
C TYR A 115 17.84 -11.65 7.53
N VAL A 116 17.28 -10.76 8.36
CA VAL A 116 18.04 -9.91 9.26
C VAL A 116 18.26 -10.61 10.59
N ASN A 117 19.52 -10.73 11.00
CA ASN A 117 19.94 -11.45 12.21
C ASN A 117 19.31 -12.85 12.29
N GLU A 118 19.49 -13.66 11.25
CA GLU A 118 18.98 -15.04 11.12
C GLU A 118 19.00 -15.82 12.46
N GLY A 119 17.84 -16.34 12.85
CA GLY A 119 17.61 -17.07 14.11
C GLY A 119 17.59 -16.21 15.38
N LYS A 120 18.13 -14.98 15.37
CA LYS A 120 18.31 -14.10 16.54
C LYS A 120 17.40 -12.86 16.59
N GLY A 121 17.02 -12.32 15.42
CA GLY A 121 16.16 -11.15 15.29
C GLY A 121 16.74 -9.84 15.85
N ILE A 122 15.85 -8.91 16.18
CA ILE A 122 16.14 -7.59 16.77
C ILE A 122 15.40 -7.45 18.12
N PRO A 123 16.11 -7.17 19.23
CA PRO A 123 15.48 -7.06 20.55
C PRO A 123 14.64 -5.78 20.71
N PRO A 124 13.79 -5.68 21.75
CA PRO A 124 13.12 -4.45 22.15
C PRO A 124 14.03 -3.21 22.18
N ASN A 125 13.52 -2.06 21.74
CA ASN A 125 14.20 -0.77 21.70
C ASN A 125 15.48 -0.75 20.81
N SER A 126 15.52 -1.61 19.78
CA SER A 126 16.55 -1.64 18.77
C SER A 126 15.98 -1.47 17.36
N SER A 127 16.84 -1.14 16.40
CA SER A 127 16.45 -1.01 14.99
C SER A 127 17.53 -1.51 14.03
N VAL A 128 17.12 -1.76 12.80
CA VAL A 128 17.99 -2.15 11.69
C VAL A 128 17.60 -1.39 10.44
N THR A 129 18.58 -1.00 9.63
CA THR A 129 18.39 -0.37 8.32
C THR A 129 19.11 -1.19 7.26
N VAL A 130 18.34 -1.86 6.40
CA VAL A 130 18.83 -2.55 5.21
C VAL A 130 18.83 -1.56 4.04
N THR A 131 19.90 -1.53 3.27
CA THR A 131 20.05 -0.72 2.05
C THR A 131 20.00 -1.61 0.83
N LEU A 132 19.15 -1.27 -0.15
CA LEU A 132 18.78 -2.11 -1.29
C LEU A 132 19.01 -1.37 -2.62
N PRO A 133 19.91 -1.85 -3.49
CA PRO A 133 20.05 -1.33 -4.86
C PRO A 133 18.79 -1.65 -5.68
N LEU A 134 18.63 -0.99 -6.83
CA LEU A 134 17.52 -1.26 -7.76
C LEU A 134 17.40 -2.77 -8.08
N TYR A 135 18.54 -3.37 -8.42
CA TYR A 135 18.74 -4.79 -8.57
C TYR A 135 20.18 -5.17 -8.19
N SER A 136 20.40 -6.46 -7.96
CA SER A 136 21.73 -7.09 -7.87
C SER A 136 21.83 -8.16 -8.95
N GLU A 137 22.90 -8.18 -9.73
CA GLU A 137 23.17 -9.23 -10.72
C GLU A 137 23.94 -10.38 -10.08
N LEU A 138 23.41 -11.60 -10.16
CA LEU A 138 24.03 -12.81 -9.59
C LEU A 138 24.94 -13.54 -10.59
N ALA A 139 24.58 -13.44 -11.87
CA ALA A 139 25.30 -13.91 -13.03
C ALA A 139 24.73 -13.19 -14.25
N ALA A 140 25.44 -13.16 -15.38
CA ALA A 140 25.01 -12.46 -16.59
C ALA A 140 23.55 -12.78 -16.98
N GLY A 141 22.67 -11.79 -16.92
CA GLY A 141 21.25 -11.93 -17.25
C GLY A 141 20.36 -12.50 -16.12
N SER A 142 20.87 -12.66 -14.90
CA SER A 142 20.17 -13.22 -13.73
C SER A 142 20.20 -12.24 -12.55
N TYR A 143 19.03 -11.72 -12.18
CA TYR A 143 18.91 -10.60 -11.24
C TYR A 143 18.02 -10.91 -10.03
N ILE A 144 18.38 -10.35 -8.87
CA ILE A 144 17.45 -10.04 -7.79
C ILE A 144 17.01 -8.59 -8.00
N THR A 145 15.70 -8.33 -8.11
CA THR A 145 15.17 -6.96 -8.16
C THR A 145 14.48 -6.63 -6.85
N TRP A 146 15.11 -5.77 -6.06
CA TRP A 146 14.66 -5.46 -4.71
C TRP A 146 13.52 -4.45 -4.68
N TRP A 147 13.29 -3.71 -5.78
CA TRP A 147 12.36 -2.57 -5.86
C TRP A 147 10.96 -2.91 -6.40
N ASN A 148 10.75 -4.09 -6.98
CA ASN A 148 9.52 -4.44 -7.71
C ASN A 148 8.72 -5.52 -6.95
N GLY A 149 7.60 -5.15 -6.33
CA GLY A 149 6.69 -6.11 -5.68
C GLY A 149 7.32 -6.89 -4.53
N GLY A 150 8.00 -6.18 -3.62
CA GLY A 150 8.68 -6.74 -2.46
C GLY A 150 7.77 -6.87 -1.23
N ARG A 151 8.23 -7.68 -0.27
CA ARG A 151 7.58 -7.91 1.03
C ARG A 151 8.54 -7.64 2.17
N VAL A 152 8.04 -7.04 3.25
CA VAL A 152 8.69 -7.03 4.56
C VAL A 152 7.83 -7.87 5.49
N VAL A 153 8.39 -9.00 5.91
CA VAL A 153 7.79 -9.95 6.83
C VAL A 153 8.28 -9.63 8.23
N LEU A 154 7.34 -9.36 9.13
CA LEU A 154 7.63 -8.98 10.52
C LEU A 154 7.03 -10.05 11.44
N ALA A 155 7.90 -10.86 12.01
CA ALA A 155 7.56 -12.01 12.83
C ALA A 155 8.02 -11.82 14.28
N ASP A 156 7.31 -12.42 15.24
CA ASP A 156 7.69 -12.45 16.67
C ASP A 156 8.23 -13.82 17.12
N ARG A 157 8.26 -14.79 16.18
CA ARG A 157 8.92 -16.09 16.31
C ARG A 157 9.73 -16.38 15.04
N ASN A 158 10.82 -17.13 15.18
CA ASN A 158 11.66 -17.56 14.06
C ASN A 158 11.18 -18.86 13.39
N ASP A 159 10.23 -19.58 14.01
CA ASP A 159 9.66 -20.83 13.48
C ASP A 159 9.03 -20.65 12.09
N ARG A 160 9.35 -21.57 11.16
CA ARG A 160 8.85 -21.63 9.77
C ARG A 160 9.16 -20.41 8.88
N LEU A 161 10.00 -19.47 9.31
CA LEU A 161 10.41 -18.36 8.42
C LEU A 161 11.30 -18.84 7.27
N GLN A 162 12.02 -19.96 7.44
CA GLN A 162 12.80 -20.65 6.43
C GLN A 162 12.20 -22.04 6.16
N ASP A 163 12.27 -22.50 4.91
CA ASP A 163 11.96 -23.87 4.50
C ASP A 163 13.25 -24.55 4.01
N ASP A 164 13.79 -25.49 4.79
CA ASP A 164 15.06 -26.18 4.50
C ASP A 164 15.05 -27.08 3.24
N LYS A 165 13.90 -27.25 2.57
CA LYS A 165 13.78 -28.01 1.32
C LYS A 165 13.73 -27.10 0.09
N GLU A 166 13.08 -25.94 0.22
CA GLU A 166 12.86 -25.00 -0.88
C GLU A 166 13.86 -23.82 -0.88
N ASP A 167 14.44 -23.46 0.27
CA ASP A 167 15.32 -22.29 0.43
C ASP A 167 16.81 -22.67 0.28
N THR A 168 17.40 -22.29 -0.85
CA THR A 168 18.84 -22.48 -1.14
C THR A 168 19.65 -21.28 -0.68
N LYS A 169 20.62 -21.48 0.23
CA LYS A 169 21.45 -20.37 0.75
C LYS A 169 22.39 -19.82 -0.31
N LEU A 170 22.49 -18.49 -0.37
CA LEU A 170 23.36 -17.73 -1.27
C LEU A 170 24.28 -16.81 -0.47
N ALA A 171 25.34 -16.31 -1.12
CA ALA A 171 26.03 -15.12 -0.64
C ALA A 171 25.08 -13.91 -0.73
N THR A 172 25.10 -13.04 0.27
CA THR A 172 24.41 -11.75 0.20
C THR A 172 25.10 -10.89 -0.87
N PRO A 173 24.38 -10.37 -1.90
CA PRO A 173 25.02 -9.66 -3.00
C PRO A 173 25.73 -8.38 -2.57
N ASP A 174 26.77 -8.00 -3.31
CA ASP A 174 27.43 -6.71 -3.14
C ASP A 174 26.43 -5.55 -3.24
N GLY A 175 26.69 -4.51 -2.45
CA GLY A 175 25.83 -3.34 -2.36
C GLY A 175 24.57 -3.49 -1.50
N VAL A 176 24.17 -4.72 -1.14
CA VAL A 176 23.14 -4.98 -0.13
C VAL A 176 23.80 -4.93 1.25
N THR A 177 23.57 -3.85 1.99
CA THR A 177 24.20 -3.60 3.29
C THR A 177 23.16 -3.47 4.41
N CYS A 178 23.59 -3.66 5.65
CA CYS A 178 22.74 -3.35 6.81
C CYS A 178 23.53 -2.73 7.96
N GLN A 179 22.85 -1.86 8.71
CA GLN A 179 23.34 -1.22 9.93
C GLN A 179 22.33 -1.45 11.05
N GLY A 180 22.79 -1.64 12.29
CA GLY A 180 21.96 -1.85 13.47
C GLY A 180 22.17 -0.77 14.53
N GLN A 181 21.09 -0.36 15.21
CA GLN A 181 21.11 0.53 16.37
C GLN A 181 20.66 -0.26 17.60
N ASN A 182 21.47 -0.27 18.66
CA ASN A 182 21.28 -1.11 19.87
C ASN A 182 21.22 -2.62 19.59
N THR A 183 21.61 -3.06 18.40
CA THR A 183 21.70 -4.46 17.97
C THR A 183 22.73 -4.59 16.86
N ALA A 184 23.23 -5.80 16.61
CA ALA A 184 24.00 -6.09 15.40
C ALA A 184 23.07 -6.06 14.18
N CYS A 185 23.62 -5.95 12.97
CA CYS A 185 22.92 -6.38 11.77
C CYS A 185 23.79 -7.31 10.92
N THR A 186 23.38 -8.56 10.78
CA THR A 186 23.92 -9.54 9.83
C THR A 186 22.83 -9.99 8.87
N LEU A 187 23.21 -10.31 7.63
CA LEU A 187 22.29 -10.66 6.56
C LEU A 187 22.57 -12.07 6.02
N SER A 188 21.55 -12.92 5.98
CA SER A 188 21.58 -14.21 5.28
C SER A 188 20.62 -14.17 4.09
N THR A 189 21.13 -14.49 2.89
CA THR A 189 20.35 -14.48 1.65
C THR A 189 20.04 -15.90 1.18
N TYR A 190 18.84 -16.11 0.67
CA TYR A 190 18.38 -17.37 0.07
C TYR A 190 17.64 -17.10 -1.23
N SER A 191 17.64 -18.07 -2.13
CA SER A 191 16.68 -18.18 -3.22
C SER A 191 15.71 -19.34 -2.97
N SER A 192 14.49 -19.20 -3.48
CA SER A 192 13.39 -20.12 -3.20
C SER A 192 12.42 -20.26 -4.37
N ASN A 193 11.74 -21.39 -4.47
CA ASN A 193 10.63 -21.54 -5.41
C ASN A 193 9.29 -21.01 -4.87
N ILE A 194 9.16 -20.83 -3.56
CA ILE A 194 7.92 -20.45 -2.90
C ILE A 194 8.04 -19.11 -2.17
N GLN A 195 6.90 -18.44 -1.99
CA GLN A 195 6.77 -17.42 -0.94
C GLN A 195 6.57 -18.10 0.42
N PHE A 196 6.62 -17.33 1.50
CA PHE A 196 6.29 -17.82 2.84
C PHE A 196 4.88 -18.45 2.89
N PRO A 197 4.70 -19.59 3.58
CA PRO A 197 3.40 -20.19 3.79
C PRO A 197 2.54 -19.36 4.76
N GLU A 198 1.22 -19.54 4.70
CA GLU A 198 0.26 -18.74 5.48
C GLU A 198 0.34 -19.01 7.00
N ASN A 199 0.90 -20.17 7.38
CA ASN A 199 1.07 -20.65 8.75
C ASN A 199 2.35 -20.14 9.47
N ILE A 200 2.96 -19.04 8.99
CA ILE A 200 4.04 -18.35 9.73
C ILE A 200 3.51 -17.35 10.77
N TYR A 201 4.31 -17.15 11.82
CA TYR A 201 4.08 -16.24 12.94
C TYR A 201 4.45 -14.78 12.60
N ALA A 202 3.86 -14.24 11.54
CA ALA A 202 4.21 -12.91 11.02
C ALA A 202 3.02 -12.11 10.51
N GLN A 203 3.15 -10.79 10.55
CA GLN A 203 2.38 -9.89 9.69
C GLN A 203 3.11 -9.74 8.35
N LEU A 204 2.34 -9.73 7.26
CA LEU A 204 2.84 -9.39 5.93
C LEU A 204 2.59 -7.90 5.64
N SER A 205 3.62 -7.24 5.12
CA SER A 205 3.55 -5.90 4.55
C SER A 205 4.31 -5.87 3.22
N GLU A 206 3.91 -4.98 2.32
CA GLU A 206 4.35 -4.96 0.92
C GLU A 206 4.88 -3.58 0.54
N TYR A 207 5.83 -3.57 -0.41
CA TYR A 207 6.46 -2.36 -0.89
C TYR A 207 6.87 -2.45 -2.36
N THR A 208 6.99 -1.29 -2.98
CA THR A 208 7.55 -1.09 -4.32
C THR A 208 8.29 0.25 -4.31
N PHE A 209 9.48 0.31 -4.90
CA PHE A 209 10.32 1.51 -4.88
C PHE A 209 10.44 2.08 -6.30
N GLY A 210 10.13 3.36 -6.45
CA GLY A 210 9.95 3.99 -7.76
C GLY A 210 8.76 3.42 -8.55
N ASP A 211 8.72 3.79 -9.83
CA ASP A 211 7.73 3.41 -10.83
C ASP A 211 8.42 3.20 -12.20
N SER A 212 7.76 2.56 -13.17
CA SER A 212 8.31 2.26 -14.50
C SER A 212 7.31 2.53 -15.63
N ILE A 213 7.02 3.82 -15.85
CA ILE A 213 6.07 4.30 -16.86
C ILE A 213 6.58 4.10 -18.30
N ILE A 214 5.68 4.15 -19.28
CA ILE A 214 6.02 4.49 -20.68
C ILE A 214 5.69 5.97 -20.87
N PRO A 215 6.67 6.87 -21.10
CA PRO A 215 6.39 8.29 -21.32
C PRO A 215 5.59 8.54 -22.61
N ALA A 216 4.72 9.55 -22.60
CA ALA A 216 3.94 9.91 -23.78
C ALA A 216 4.83 10.19 -25.00
N GLY A 217 4.52 9.56 -26.14
CA GLY A 217 5.32 9.66 -27.36
C GLY A 217 6.59 8.78 -27.39
N GLN A 218 6.87 8.00 -26.34
CA GLN A 218 7.93 6.99 -26.33
C GLN A 218 7.33 5.56 -26.35
N SER A 219 8.12 4.57 -26.78
CA SER A 219 7.73 3.15 -26.82
C SER A 219 8.46 2.26 -25.80
N LEU A 220 9.39 2.83 -25.04
CA LEU A 220 10.22 2.15 -24.04
C LEU A 220 9.87 2.63 -22.64
N ARG A 221 9.98 1.77 -21.64
CA ARG A 221 9.78 2.17 -20.24
C ARG A 221 10.88 3.13 -19.76
N LEU A 222 10.56 3.96 -18.77
CA LEU A 222 11.44 4.87 -18.05
C LEU A 222 11.30 4.61 -16.54
N LEU A 223 12.41 4.35 -15.86
CA LEU A 223 12.42 4.28 -14.39
C LEU A 223 12.24 5.68 -13.79
N LYS A 224 11.27 5.81 -12.89
CA LYS A 224 11.02 6.96 -12.02
C LYS A 224 11.36 6.58 -10.57
N PRO A 225 12.58 6.88 -10.07
CA PRO A 225 13.05 6.38 -8.78
C PRO A 225 12.48 7.13 -7.57
N GLU A 226 11.68 8.18 -7.76
CA GLU A 226 11.34 9.16 -6.72
C GLU A 226 10.45 8.64 -5.58
N ASN A 227 9.41 7.86 -5.88
CA ASN A 227 8.41 7.44 -4.90
C ASN A 227 8.81 6.17 -4.12
N VAL A 228 8.13 5.94 -3.00
CA VAL A 228 7.99 4.66 -2.33
C VAL A 228 6.49 4.31 -2.25
N GLY A 229 6.13 3.19 -2.86
CA GLY A 229 4.83 2.55 -2.75
C GLY A 229 4.82 1.56 -1.58
N TYR A 230 3.77 1.55 -0.77
CA TYR A 230 3.63 0.64 0.38
C TYR A 230 2.18 0.38 0.77
N ASN A 231 1.95 -0.82 1.31
CA ASN A 231 0.66 -1.29 1.80
C ASN A 231 0.84 -2.34 2.91
N ILE A 232 -0.21 -2.59 3.69
CA ILE A 232 -0.29 -3.73 4.59
C ILE A 232 -1.51 -4.56 4.22
N SER A 233 -1.31 -5.84 3.89
CA SER A 233 -2.41 -6.76 3.62
C SER A 233 -2.97 -7.29 4.95
N TYR A 234 -3.98 -6.60 5.49
CA TYR A 234 -4.88 -7.21 6.46
C TYR A 234 -6.02 -8.00 5.77
N VAL A 235 -6.11 -7.94 4.43
CA VAL A 235 -6.97 -8.81 3.60
C VAL A 235 -6.67 -10.28 3.87
N ASP A 236 -5.38 -10.65 3.85
CA ASP A 236 -4.93 -12.02 4.10
C ASP A 236 -5.12 -12.41 5.57
N HIS A 237 -4.56 -11.60 6.47
CA HIS A 237 -4.59 -11.83 7.91
C HIS A 237 -4.15 -10.63 8.75
N VAL A 238 -4.56 -10.65 10.02
CA VAL A 238 -4.04 -9.76 11.07
C VAL A 238 -3.32 -10.57 12.16
N TYR A 239 -2.13 -10.09 12.54
CA TYR A 239 -1.25 -10.75 13.50
C TYR A 239 -0.58 -9.81 14.52
N MET A 240 0.04 -8.71 14.07
CA MET A 240 0.73 -7.76 14.95
C MET A 240 0.60 -6.30 14.44
N PRO A 241 0.73 -5.28 15.31
CA PRO A 241 0.63 -3.88 14.92
C PRO A 241 1.93 -3.44 14.24
N VAL A 242 1.83 -3.18 12.94
CA VAL A 242 2.87 -2.59 12.11
C VAL A 242 2.39 -1.22 11.63
N ALA A 243 3.21 -0.19 11.79
CA ALA A 243 3.06 1.11 11.18
C ALA A 243 4.16 1.35 10.13
N ILE A 244 3.83 1.98 9.01
CA ILE A 244 4.76 2.26 7.90
C ILE A 244 4.67 3.73 7.49
N GLY A 245 5.81 4.42 7.42
CA GLY A 245 5.93 5.75 6.82
C GLY A 245 7.10 5.83 5.83
N PRO A 246 7.11 6.83 4.92
CA PRO A 246 8.24 7.09 4.05
C PRO A 246 9.43 7.65 4.84
N LYS A 247 10.62 7.50 4.27
CA LYS A 247 11.88 8.06 4.78
C LYS A 247 12.28 9.30 4.00
N ASN A 248 12.86 10.29 4.67
CA ASN A 248 13.15 11.63 4.17
C ASN A 248 11.89 12.37 3.68
N ASN A 249 10.74 12.16 4.35
CA ASN A 249 9.48 12.88 4.08
C ASN A 249 8.58 12.96 5.33
N PRO A 250 8.91 13.83 6.30
CA PRO A 250 8.20 13.95 7.58
C PRO A 250 6.76 14.49 7.47
N TYR A 251 6.30 14.86 6.26
CA TYR A 251 4.99 15.47 6.06
C TYR A 251 3.89 14.45 5.70
N ILE A 252 4.25 13.16 5.58
CA ILE A 252 3.33 12.06 5.31
C ILE A 252 3.13 11.27 6.61
N GLY A 253 1.88 11.10 7.04
CA GLY A 253 1.56 10.25 8.19
C GLY A 253 1.69 8.76 7.88
N TYR A 254 1.81 7.92 8.90
CA TYR A 254 1.97 6.46 8.70
C TYR A 254 0.66 5.77 8.33
N SER A 255 0.72 4.72 7.49
CA SER A 255 -0.34 3.71 7.36
C SER A 255 -0.07 2.56 8.34
N GLY A 256 -1.07 1.75 8.66
CA GLY A 256 -0.96 0.70 9.68
C GLY A 256 -1.28 1.19 11.10
N SER A 257 -0.99 0.34 12.09
CA SER A 257 -1.26 0.61 13.51
C SER A 257 0.02 0.62 14.33
N ALA A 258 0.17 1.65 15.16
CA ALA A 258 1.25 1.78 16.12
C ALA A 258 0.81 1.44 17.57
N GLN A 259 -0.28 0.68 17.75
CA GLN A 259 -0.72 0.20 19.06
C GLN A 259 0.36 -0.66 19.75
N PRO A 260 0.50 -0.62 21.09
CA PRO A 260 1.34 -1.55 21.83
C PRO A 260 0.95 -3.01 21.55
N LEU A 261 1.93 -3.87 21.30
CA LEU A 261 1.72 -5.28 20.90
C LEU A 261 0.85 -6.07 21.90
N VAL A 262 0.91 -5.76 23.19
CA VAL A 262 0.06 -6.39 24.22
C VAL A 262 -1.39 -5.91 24.15
N GLU A 263 -1.63 -4.61 23.93
CA GLU A 263 -2.96 -4.03 23.75
C GLU A 263 -3.61 -4.61 22.49
N PHE A 264 -2.87 -4.60 21.38
CA PHE A 264 -3.26 -5.19 20.10
C PHE A 264 -3.67 -6.67 20.22
N ARG A 265 -2.80 -7.51 20.79
CA ARG A 265 -3.09 -8.94 21.04
C ARG A 265 -4.27 -9.15 21.98
N ASN A 266 -4.63 -8.17 22.81
CA ASN A 266 -5.83 -8.24 23.66
C ASN A 266 -7.10 -7.82 22.90
N LEU A 267 -7.04 -6.83 22.01
CA LEU A 267 -8.17 -6.46 21.14
C LEU A 267 -8.57 -7.63 20.23
N LEU A 268 -7.62 -8.37 19.66
CA LEU A 268 -7.90 -9.62 18.91
C LEU A 268 -8.69 -10.65 19.75
N LYS A 269 -8.36 -10.80 21.04
CA LYS A 269 -9.08 -11.69 21.97
C LYS A 269 -10.46 -11.13 22.33
N THR A 270 -10.59 -9.82 22.53
CA THR A 270 -11.88 -9.16 22.79
C THR A 270 -12.85 -9.41 21.64
N PHE A 271 -12.40 -9.26 20.39
CA PHE A 271 -13.19 -9.58 19.20
C PHE A 271 -13.60 -11.05 19.13
N LEU A 272 -12.66 -11.98 19.31
CA LEU A 272 -12.95 -13.43 19.32
C LEU A 272 -13.96 -13.84 20.42
N ASN A 273 -13.99 -13.10 21.53
CA ASN A 273 -14.91 -13.32 22.65
C ASN A 273 -16.19 -12.48 22.56
N ALA A 274 -16.33 -11.57 21.59
CA ALA A 274 -17.46 -10.64 21.48
C ALA A 274 -18.72 -11.38 20.98
N PRO A 275 -19.75 -11.59 21.83
CA PRO A 275 -20.96 -12.30 21.43
C PRO A 275 -21.66 -11.58 20.30
N ALA A 276 -22.24 -12.34 19.38
CA ALA A 276 -22.90 -11.82 18.16
C ALA A 276 -22.00 -11.02 17.17
N VAL A 277 -20.73 -10.72 17.49
CA VAL A 277 -19.76 -10.08 16.57
C VAL A 277 -18.71 -11.11 16.11
N GLY A 278 -17.56 -11.20 16.77
CA GLY A 278 -16.43 -12.08 16.39
C GLY A 278 -16.44 -13.47 17.03
N GLU A 279 -17.44 -13.79 17.85
CA GLU A 279 -17.66 -15.13 18.43
C GLU A 279 -17.58 -16.24 17.37
N GLY A 280 -16.59 -17.13 17.51
CA GLY A 280 -16.37 -18.22 16.56
C GLY A 280 -15.82 -17.79 15.19
N TRP A 281 -15.22 -16.60 15.09
CA TRP A 281 -14.36 -16.27 13.95
C TRP A 281 -13.22 -17.30 13.83
N PRO A 282 -12.89 -17.75 12.62
CA PRO A 282 -11.76 -18.64 12.38
C PRO A 282 -10.44 -18.04 12.87
N VAL A 283 -9.50 -18.92 13.19
CA VAL A 283 -8.11 -18.60 13.52
C VAL A 283 -7.21 -19.55 12.73
N TYR A 284 -6.01 -19.09 12.36
CA TYR A 284 -5.00 -20.02 11.86
C TYR A 284 -4.60 -20.99 12.97
N ASN A 285 -4.30 -22.24 12.61
CA ASN A 285 -3.91 -23.32 13.51
C ASN A 285 -2.48 -23.10 14.06
N LEU A 286 -2.34 -22.13 14.98
CA LEU A 286 -1.07 -21.63 15.51
C LEU A 286 -1.17 -21.43 17.03
N TYR A 287 -0.04 -21.50 17.73
CA TYR A 287 0.02 -21.25 19.17
C TYR A 287 -0.21 -19.77 19.55
N GLN A 288 -0.09 -18.86 18.59
CA GLN A 288 -0.31 -17.42 18.77
C GLN A 288 -1.49 -16.97 17.91
N THR A 289 -2.39 -16.16 18.46
CA THR A 289 -3.62 -15.73 17.79
C THR A 289 -3.32 -14.96 16.50
N LYS A 290 -3.73 -15.53 15.37
CA LYS A 290 -3.67 -14.94 14.03
C LYS A 290 -5.04 -15.12 13.38
N LEU A 291 -5.66 -14.03 12.90
CA LEU A 291 -7.00 -14.10 12.29
C LEU A 291 -6.87 -13.99 10.76
N PRO A 292 -7.53 -14.86 9.96
CA PRO A 292 -7.73 -14.61 8.53
C PRO A 292 -8.69 -13.45 8.33
N GLY A 293 -8.51 -12.72 7.22
CA GLY A 293 -9.50 -11.77 6.74
C GLY A 293 -10.71 -12.45 6.09
N GLY A 294 -11.73 -11.65 5.77
CA GLY A 294 -13.03 -12.14 5.30
C GLY A 294 -12.97 -13.03 4.05
N TYR A 295 -12.05 -12.77 3.12
CA TYR A 295 -11.83 -13.61 1.93
C TYR A 295 -11.24 -14.98 2.28
N ASN A 296 -10.16 -14.99 3.07
CA ASN A 296 -9.36 -16.17 3.37
C ASN A 296 -10.16 -17.24 4.14
N ILE A 297 -11.19 -16.83 4.90
CA ILE A 297 -12.16 -17.73 5.56
C ILE A 297 -12.93 -18.63 4.58
N PHE A 298 -13.19 -18.14 3.36
CA PHE A 298 -13.84 -18.92 2.31
C PHE A 298 -12.78 -19.63 1.46
N ALA A 299 -11.74 -18.91 1.03
CA ALA A 299 -10.69 -19.45 0.15
C ALA A 299 -9.81 -20.55 0.78
N GLN A 300 -9.55 -20.51 2.09
CA GLN A 300 -8.72 -21.48 2.82
C GLN A 300 -9.53 -22.48 3.65
N ARG A 301 -10.87 -22.50 3.55
CA ARG A 301 -11.77 -23.26 4.45
C ARG A 301 -11.36 -24.72 4.62
N ASP A 302 -11.08 -25.38 3.50
CA ASP A 302 -10.71 -26.80 3.44
C ASP A 302 -9.18 -27.03 3.41
N GLY A 303 -8.40 -25.96 3.63
CA GLY A 303 -6.94 -26.00 3.64
C GLY A 303 -6.40 -26.87 4.78
N VAL A 304 -5.35 -27.63 4.45
CA VAL A 304 -4.62 -28.50 5.40
C VAL A 304 -3.13 -28.22 5.38
N LEU A 305 -2.49 -28.41 6.54
CA LEU A 305 -1.06 -28.29 6.75
C LEU A 305 -0.38 -29.66 6.68
N HIS A 306 0.96 -29.71 6.73
CA HIS A 306 1.65 -30.99 6.79
C HIS A 306 1.49 -31.64 8.17
N ALA A 307 1.33 -32.97 8.21
CA ALA A 307 1.18 -33.73 9.46
C ALA A 307 2.37 -33.57 10.44
N THR A 308 3.53 -33.15 9.94
CA THR A 308 4.74 -32.86 10.72
C THR A 308 4.74 -31.48 11.38
N ASP A 309 3.86 -30.56 10.97
CA ASP A 309 3.93 -29.16 11.41
C ASP A 309 3.62 -29.02 12.91
N ASP A 310 4.40 -28.18 13.61
CA ASP A 310 4.17 -27.96 15.04
C ASP A 310 3.01 -26.98 15.34
N VAL A 311 1.80 -27.53 15.33
CA VAL A 311 0.54 -26.80 15.49
C VAL A 311 -0.32 -27.38 16.63
N PRO A 312 -1.13 -26.58 17.33
CA PRO A 312 -1.94 -27.05 18.45
C PRO A 312 -2.99 -28.11 18.06
N ILE A 313 -3.57 -28.06 16.86
CA ILE A 313 -4.62 -29.00 16.43
C ILE A 313 -4.07 -30.03 15.45
N LYS A 314 -3.90 -31.27 15.93
CA LYS A 314 -3.45 -32.42 15.14
C LYS A 314 -4.48 -33.56 15.25
N PRO A 315 -5.45 -33.68 14.31
CA PRO A 315 -6.45 -34.74 14.35
C PRO A 315 -5.85 -36.11 14.06
N THR A 316 -6.26 -37.13 14.81
CA THR A 316 -5.87 -38.52 14.58
C THR A 316 -6.42 -38.99 13.22
N GLY A 317 -5.51 -39.45 12.36
CA GLY A 317 -5.85 -40.02 11.05
C GLY A 317 -6.13 -39.00 9.95
N ALA A 318 -5.77 -37.72 10.12
CA ALA A 318 -5.90 -36.68 9.10
C ALA A 318 -4.78 -35.63 9.20
N ASN A 319 -4.59 -34.84 8.15
CA ASN A 319 -3.70 -33.68 8.21
C ASN A 319 -4.31 -32.57 9.09
N PRO A 320 -3.49 -31.74 9.76
CA PRO A 320 -3.96 -30.58 10.52
C PRO A 320 -4.71 -29.55 9.66
N PRO A 321 -5.72 -28.85 10.18
CA PRO A 321 -6.28 -27.66 9.53
C PRO A 321 -5.25 -26.56 9.27
N VAL A 322 -5.46 -25.77 8.22
CA VAL A 322 -4.99 -24.36 8.14
C VAL A 322 -5.81 -23.50 9.10
N LEU A 323 -7.15 -23.54 8.97
CA LEU A 323 -8.09 -22.77 9.79
C LEU A 323 -8.86 -23.63 10.80
N THR A 324 -9.09 -23.09 12.00
CA THR A 324 -9.90 -23.72 13.04
C THR A 324 -10.58 -22.64 13.89
N VAL A 325 -11.15 -22.97 15.06
CA VAL A 325 -11.77 -22.02 15.99
C VAL A 325 -11.11 -22.10 17.37
N MET A 326 -11.19 -21.00 18.14
CA MET A 326 -10.61 -20.93 19.50
C MET A 326 -11.09 -22.03 20.45
N GLN A 327 -12.31 -22.55 20.27
CA GLN A 327 -12.79 -23.72 21.03
C GLN A 327 -11.85 -24.92 20.88
N CYS A 328 -11.36 -25.19 19.67
CA CYS A 328 -10.43 -26.29 19.43
C CYS A 328 -9.04 -25.98 19.98
N ILE A 329 -8.53 -24.76 19.77
CA ILE A 329 -7.24 -24.29 20.33
C ILE A 329 -7.19 -24.48 21.85
N ASN A 330 -8.31 -24.23 22.53
CA ASN A 330 -8.46 -24.39 23.97
C ASN A 330 -8.75 -25.84 24.42
N GLY A 331 -8.59 -26.84 23.54
CA GLY A 331 -8.81 -28.27 23.83
C GLY A 331 -10.28 -28.72 23.87
N GLY A 332 -11.24 -27.84 23.58
CA GLY A 332 -12.68 -28.09 23.68
C GLY A 332 -13.32 -28.78 22.47
N CYS A 333 -12.56 -29.47 21.64
CA CYS A 333 -13.03 -30.16 20.44
C CYS A 333 -12.74 -31.66 20.47
N SER A 334 -13.71 -32.48 20.04
CA SER A 334 -13.49 -33.88 19.73
C SER A 334 -12.57 -34.07 18.51
N ASN A 335 -12.00 -35.26 18.35
CA ASN A 335 -11.13 -35.59 17.20
C ASN A 335 -11.80 -35.35 15.84
N GLU A 336 -13.12 -35.49 15.74
CA GLU A 336 -13.85 -35.22 14.49
C GLU A 336 -14.09 -33.71 14.26
N GLN A 337 -14.34 -32.94 15.33
CA GLN A 337 -14.37 -31.48 15.24
C GLN A 337 -12.99 -30.91 14.87
N MET A 338 -11.88 -31.51 15.31
CA MET A 338 -10.54 -31.11 14.83
C MET A 338 -10.38 -31.29 13.31
N LYS A 339 -11.04 -32.28 12.70
CA LYS A 339 -11.04 -32.48 11.24
C LYS A 339 -12.00 -31.56 10.48
N THR A 340 -13.08 -31.08 11.09
CA THR A 340 -14.23 -30.48 10.38
C THR A 340 -14.62 -29.06 10.83
N LEU A 341 -14.32 -28.66 12.06
CA LEU A 341 -14.72 -27.36 12.61
C LEU A 341 -13.74 -26.26 12.18
N ARG A 342 -14.06 -25.64 11.05
CA ARG A 342 -13.27 -24.58 10.40
C ARG A 342 -13.75 -23.16 10.72
N TYR A 343 -15.00 -23.02 11.16
CA TYR A 343 -15.64 -21.74 11.48
C TYR A 343 -16.74 -21.91 12.53
N GLY A 344 -17.25 -20.79 13.05
CA GLY A 344 -18.34 -20.73 14.01
C GLY A 344 -19.30 -19.57 13.76
N GLN A 345 -19.92 -19.07 14.83
CA GLN A 345 -21.15 -18.26 14.75
C GLN A 345 -21.02 -16.95 13.96
N ALA A 346 -19.86 -16.27 13.99
CA ALA A 346 -19.62 -15.06 13.19
C ALA A 346 -19.76 -15.30 11.67
N VAL A 347 -19.14 -16.36 11.17
CA VAL A 347 -19.19 -16.74 9.75
C VAL A 347 -20.56 -17.34 9.40
N GLN A 348 -21.20 -18.04 10.35
CA GLN A 348 -22.56 -18.53 10.16
C GLN A 348 -23.59 -17.37 10.03
N ARG A 349 -23.41 -16.26 10.77
CA ARG A 349 -24.22 -15.04 10.60
C ARG A 349 -24.05 -14.44 9.20
N MET A 350 -22.81 -14.34 8.70
CA MET A 350 -22.54 -13.90 7.32
C MET A 350 -23.20 -14.83 6.29
N GLN A 351 -23.14 -16.15 6.51
CA GLN A 351 -23.80 -17.14 5.65
C GLN A 351 -25.34 -16.98 5.65
N ASN A 352 -25.96 -16.82 6.82
CA ASN A 352 -27.41 -16.61 6.95
C ASN A 352 -27.84 -15.28 6.29
N LEU A 353 -27.06 -14.20 6.46
CA LEU A 353 -27.27 -12.91 5.79
C LEU A 353 -27.33 -13.07 4.27
N TRP A 354 -26.36 -13.76 3.67
CA TRP A 354 -26.34 -14.03 2.23
C TRP A 354 -27.47 -14.95 1.77
N GLY A 355 -27.88 -15.94 2.57
CA GLY A 355 -28.97 -16.85 2.22
C GLY A 355 -30.31 -16.15 2.09
N TYR A 356 -30.65 -15.31 3.07
CA TYR A 356 -32.01 -14.76 3.21
C TYR A 356 -32.14 -13.29 2.79
N CYS A 357 -31.12 -12.45 2.96
CA CYS A 357 -31.19 -11.03 2.55
C CYS A 357 -30.76 -10.76 1.10
N ALA A 358 -30.09 -11.69 0.40
CA ALA A 358 -29.64 -11.46 -0.98
C ALA A 358 -30.66 -11.82 -2.08
N GLY A 359 -31.95 -11.98 -1.72
CA GLY A 359 -33.01 -12.25 -2.70
C GLY A 359 -32.94 -13.65 -3.34
N GLY A 360 -32.52 -14.67 -2.58
CA GLY A 360 -32.52 -16.08 -3.01
C GLY A 360 -31.41 -16.47 -3.99
N TRP A 361 -31.26 -17.79 -4.18
CA TRP A 361 -30.15 -18.44 -4.90
C TRP A 361 -30.67 -19.40 -5.98
N ASP A 362 -31.47 -18.87 -6.89
CA ASP A 362 -32.19 -19.61 -7.94
C ASP A 362 -32.93 -20.84 -7.38
N ALA A 363 -32.48 -22.05 -7.72
CA ALA A 363 -33.05 -23.33 -7.27
C ALA A 363 -32.07 -24.16 -6.43
N GLU A 364 -31.04 -23.53 -5.83
CA GLU A 364 -30.08 -24.20 -4.95
C GLU A 364 -30.67 -24.45 -3.55
N ASP A 365 -30.49 -25.66 -3.03
CA ASP A 365 -30.78 -25.97 -1.63
C ASP A 365 -29.64 -25.46 -0.72
N ILE A 366 -29.80 -24.22 -0.27
CA ILE A 366 -28.85 -23.55 0.63
C ILE A 366 -28.90 -24.05 2.09
N SER A 367 -29.78 -25.00 2.45
CA SER A 367 -29.90 -25.51 3.83
C SER A 367 -28.64 -26.21 4.36
N THR A 368 -27.72 -26.57 3.46
CA THR A 368 -26.37 -27.07 3.79
C THR A 368 -25.41 -25.97 4.27
N TYR A 369 -25.71 -24.69 4.01
CA TYR A 369 -24.87 -23.55 4.38
C TYR A 369 -25.51 -22.60 5.41
N VAL A 370 -26.84 -22.58 5.53
CA VAL A 370 -27.57 -21.66 6.43
C VAL A 370 -28.33 -22.39 7.53
N ASN A 371 -28.44 -21.80 8.71
CA ASN A 371 -29.09 -22.42 9.87
C ASN A 371 -30.09 -21.53 10.62
N GLU A 372 -30.29 -20.28 10.19
CA GLU A 372 -31.32 -19.38 10.73
C GLU A 372 -31.87 -18.50 9.60
N ASP A 373 -33.20 -18.43 9.49
CA ASP A 373 -33.90 -17.49 8.62
C ASP A 373 -33.85 -16.07 9.22
N VAL A 374 -33.20 -15.16 8.51
CA VAL A 374 -33.08 -13.73 8.88
C VAL A 374 -33.89 -12.81 7.95
N SER A 375 -34.72 -13.36 7.05
CA SER A 375 -35.51 -12.59 6.07
C SER A 375 -36.36 -11.49 6.71
N ALA A 376 -37.00 -11.79 7.86
CA ALA A 376 -37.87 -10.88 8.60
C ALA A 376 -37.15 -9.66 9.22
N ILE A 377 -35.81 -9.65 9.26
CA ILE A 377 -35.01 -8.54 9.79
C ILE A 377 -34.17 -7.81 8.72
N CYS A 378 -34.19 -8.26 7.46
CA CYS A 378 -33.42 -7.64 6.37
C CYS A 378 -33.96 -6.23 6.03
N PRO A 379 -33.18 -5.14 6.21
CA PRO A 379 -33.60 -3.81 5.76
C PRO A 379 -33.63 -3.74 4.23
N ALA A 380 -34.66 -3.13 3.63
CA ALA A 380 -34.84 -3.10 2.18
C ALA A 380 -33.61 -2.57 1.40
N ALA A 381 -32.89 -1.58 1.94
CA ALA A 381 -31.64 -1.08 1.34
C ALA A 381 -30.52 -2.13 1.34
N LEU A 382 -30.38 -2.92 2.42
CA LEU A 382 -29.42 -4.02 2.50
C LEU A 382 -29.78 -5.13 1.51
N THR A 383 -31.08 -5.45 1.37
CA THR A 383 -31.58 -6.41 0.38
C THR A 383 -31.24 -5.99 -1.05
N THR A 384 -31.49 -4.72 -1.41
CA THR A 384 -31.11 -4.16 -2.71
C THR A 384 -29.61 -4.26 -2.96
N ASN A 385 -28.79 -3.87 -1.97
CA ASN A 385 -27.34 -3.86 -2.08
C ASN A 385 -26.75 -5.27 -2.25
N LEU A 386 -27.19 -6.25 -1.44
CA LEU A 386 -26.76 -7.65 -1.55
C LEU A 386 -27.19 -8.29 -2.86
N THR A 387 -28.42 -8.00 -3.32
CA THR A 387 -28.94 -8.52 -4.59
C THR A 387 -28.15 -7.95 -5.77
N ALA A 388 -27.85 -6.65 -5.78
CA ALA A 388 -27.03 -6.04 -6.82
C ALA A 388 -25.63 -6.67 -6.91
N VAL A 389 -24.96 -6.91 -5.77
CA VAL A 389 -23.63 -7.56 -5.76
C VAL A 389 -23.73 -9.01 -6.24
N LYS A 390 -24.73 -9.78 -5.79
CA LYS A 390 -24.98 -11.15 -6.27
C LYS A 390 -25.13 -11.18 -7.80
N ASP A 391 -25.98 -10.33 -8.34
CA ASP A 391 -26.31 -10.30 -9.77
C ASP A 391 -25.14 -9.78 -10.62
N PHE A 392 -24.31 -8.88 -10.08
CA PHE A 392 -23.06 -8.43 -10.71
C PHE A 392 -22.04 -9.56 -10.83
N PHE A 393 -21.83 -10.34 -9.77
CA PHE A 393 -20.96 -11.53 -9.85
C PHE A 393 -21.56 -12.64 -10.71
N LYS A 394 -22.90 -12.75 -10.78
CA LYS A 394 -23.60 -13.62 -11.74
C LYS A 394 -23.35 -13.22 -13.19
N GLN A 395 -23.33 -11.91 -13.48
CA GLN A 395 -22.95 -11.41 -14.81
C GLN A 395 -21.45 -11.63 -15.11
N SER A 396 -20.57 -11.44 -14.12
CA SER A 396 -19.14 -11.79 -14.25
C SER A 396 -18.96 -13.28 -14.59
N HIS A 397 -19.70 -14.18 -13.93
CA HIS A 397 -19.69 -15.61 -14.23
C HIS A 397 -20.18 -15.93 -15.65
N GLN A 398 -21.25 -15.28 -16.11
CA GLN A 398 -21.73 -15.43 -17.50
C GLN A 398 -20.69 -14.95 -18.53
N ASN A 399 -20.03 -13.83 -18.27
CA ASN A 399 -18.96 -13.30 -19.13
C ASN A 399 -17.79 -14.31 -19.23
N TYR A 400 -17.41 -14.90 -18.10
CA TYR A 400 -16.42 -15.98 -17.98
C TYR A 400 -16.82 -17.26 -18.73
N LEU A 401 -18.07 -17.72 -18.59
CA LEU A 401 -18.58 -18.86 -19.34
C LEU A 401 -18.56 -18.61 -20.85
N ALA A 402 -18.78 -17.36 -21.28
CA ALA A 402 -18.66 -16.95 -22.68
C ALA A 402 -17.21 -16.92 -23.18
N MET A 403 -16.21 -16.60 -22.33
CA MET A 403 -14.78 -16.78 -22.68
C MET A 403 -14.47 -18.25 -22.98
N TYR A 404 -14.92 -19.16 -22.11
CA TYR A 404 -14.81 -20.61 -22.33
C TYR A 404 -15.51 -21.08 -23.61
N ALA A 405 -16.70 -20.52 -23.93
CA ALA A 405 -17.42 -20.85 -25.16
C ALA A 405 -16.72 -20.36 -26.43
N ARG A 406 -15.84 -19.35 -26.32
CA ARG A 406 -14.99 -18.85 -27.42
C ARG A 406 -13.60 -19.51 -27.46
N GLY A 407 -13.25 -20.37 -26.49
CA GLY A 407 -11.96 -21.03 -26.40
C GLY A 407 -10.84 -20.16 -25.80
N GLU A 408 -11.16 -19.06 -25.13
CA GLU A 408 -10.20 -18.06 -24.62
C GLU A 408 -9.51 -18.45 -23.30
N CYS A 409 -9.61 -19.72 -22.88
CA CYS A 409 -9.17 -20.20 -21.57
C CYS A 409 -8.38 -21.52 -21.69
N GLU A 410 -7.05 -21.44 -21.56
CA GLU A 410 -6.09 -22.52 -21.82
C GLU A 410 -5.39 -23.06 -20.55
N GLY A 411 -5.73 -22.54 -19.37
CA GLY A 411 -5.10 -22.85 -18.09
C GLY A 411 -5.57 -24.14 -17.43
N THR A 412 -4.78 -24.63 -16.46
CA THR A 412 -5.00 -25.92 -15.78
C THR A 412 -6.02 -25.88 -14.64
N THR A 413 -6.44 -24.71 -14.17
CA THR A 413 -7.49 -24.59 -13.14
C THR A 413 -8.83 -25.07 -13.71
N PRO A 414 -9.58 -25.95 -13.03
CA PRO A 414 -10.86 -26.45 -13.54
C PRO A 414 -11.88 -25.34 -13.78
N LYS A 415 -12.65 -25.48 -14.87
CA LYS A 415 -13.78 -24.60 -15.18
C LYS A 415 -14.83 -24.64 -14.07
N VAL A 416 -15.41 -23.50 -13.72
CA VAL A 416 -16.57 -23.36 -12.82
C VAL A 416 -17.87 -23.29 -13.65
N PRO A 417 -18.63 -24.38 -13.85
CA PRO A 417 -19.70 -24.43 -14.84
C PRO A 417 -21.04 -23.83 -14.37
N VAL A 418 -21.23 -23.66 -13.06
CA VAL A 418 -22.46 -23.20 -12.42
C VAL A 418 -22.14 -21.94 -11.60
N PHE A 419 -23.11 -21.04 -11.42
CA PHE A 419 -23.05 -19.99 -10.41
C PHE A 419 -23.85 -20.45 -9.20
N ASN A 420 -23.18 -20.68 -8.07
CA ASN A 420 -23.81 -21.15 -6.84
C ASN A 420 -23.41 -20.29 -5.63
N TYR A 421 -24.13 -20.47 -4.52
CA TYR A 421 -23.95 -19.77 -3.24
C TYR A 421 -22.48 -19.73 -2.79
N TRP A 422 -21.83 -20.89 -2.77
CA TRP A 422 -20.47 -21.04 -2.24
C TRP A 422 -19.41 -20.33 -3.10
N GLN A 423 -19.52 -20.51 -4.42
CA GLN A 423 -18.61 -19.88 -5.38
C GLN A 423 -18.81 -18.37 -5.41
N ALA A 424 -20.06 -17.90 -5.47
CA ALA A 424 -20.38 -16.48 -5.44
C ALA A 424 -19.80 -15.79 -4.19
N ILE A 425 -20.03 -16.32 -2.99
CA ILE A 425 -19.52 -15.74 -1.74
C ILE A 425 -17.99 -15.66 -1.73
N THR A 426 -17.30 -16.69 -2.22
CA THR A 426 -15.83 -16.71 -2.30
C THR A 426 -15.29 -15.61 -3.21
N HIS A 427 -15.91 -15.43 -4.39
CA HIS A 427 -15.54 -14.37 -5.33
C HIS A 427 -15.94 -12.97 -4.83
N ILE A 428 -17.07 -12.83 -4.14
CA ILE A 428 -17.57 -11.55 -3.63
C ILE A 428 -16.66 -11.02 -2.51
N TYR A 429 -16.39 -11.79 -1.45
CA TYR A 429 -15.54 -11.31 -0.35
C TYR A 429 -14.08 -11.09 -0.80
N GLY A 430 -13.62 -11.82 -1.81
CA GLY A 430 -12.32 -11.59 -2.46
C GLY A 430 -12.32 -10.48 -3.50
N TRP A 431 -13.48 -9.97 -3.91
CA TRP A 431 -13.70 -9.11 -5.09
C TRP A 431 -12.87 -9.52 -6.32
N VAL A 432 -12.78 -10.83 -6.57
CA VAL A 432 -12.03 -11.40 -7.70
C VAL A 432 -12.99 -11.87 -8.79
N PRO A 433 -12.73 -11.56 -10.08
CA PRO A 433 -13.56 -12.07 -11.17
C PRO A 433 -13.47 -13.59 -11.26
N PHE A 434 -14.49 -14.22 -11.85
CA PHE A 434 -14.37 -15.59 -12.34
C PHE A 434 -13.38 -15.60 -13.50
N ASN A 435 -12.22 -16.25 -13.33
CA ASN A 435 -11.17 -16.35 -14.35
C ASN A 435 -10.38 -17.67 -14.30
N GLU A 436 -10.96 -18.69 -13.64
CA GLU A 436 -10.40 -20.02 -13.45
C GLU A 436 -10.08 -20.65 -14.82
N GLY A 437 -8.80 -20.86 -15.12
CA GLY A 437 -8.33 -21.39 -16.40
C GLY A 437 -8.21 -20.36 -17.53
N CYS A 438 -8.61 -19.11 -17.32
CA CYS A 438 -8.50 -18.02 -18.30
C CYS A 438 -7.30 -17.08 -18.03
N GLY A 439 -6.69 -17.16 -16.83
CA GLY A 439 -5.52 -16.37 -16.45
C GLY A 439 -5.86 -15.08 -15.69
N ALA A 440 -4.91 -14.57 -14.90
CA ALA A 440 -5.18 -13.56 -13.85
C ALA A 440 -5.76 -12.22 -14.35
N ALA A 441 -5.48 -11.84 -15.60
CA ALA A 441 -5.99 -10.61 -16.22
C ALA A 441 -7.31 -10.80 -17.01
N ALA A 442 -7.84 -12.02 -17.09
CA ALA A 442 -9.08 -12.32 -17.79
C ALA A 442 -10.33 -11.86 -17.02
N ASN A 443 -11.42 -11.63 -17.76
CA ASN A 443 -12.73 -11.22 -17.24
C ASN A 443 -12.73 -10.09 -16.18
N PRO A 444 -11.98 -8.97 -16.36
CA PRO A 444 -11.82 -7.97 -15.31
C PRO A 444 -13.16 -7.34 -14.90
N LEU A 445 -13.43 -7.24 -13.59
CA LEU A 445 -14.69 -6.72 -13.04
C LEU A 445 -15.03 -5.31 -13.55
N ALA A 446 -14.03 -4.48 -13.86
CA ALA A 446 -14.20 -3.17 -14.47
C ALA A 446 -14.91 -3.17 -15.85
N LYS A 447 -15.07 -4.33 -16.50
CA LYS A 447 -15.85 -4.51 -17.73
C LYS A 447 -17.23 -5.16 -17.51
N THR A 448 -17.59 -5.46 -16.26
CA THR A 448 -18.90 -6.01 -15.90
C THR A 448 -19.85 -4.86 -15.54
N THR A 449 -21.10 -4.97 -15.98
CA THR A 449 -22.19 -4.02 -15.69
C THR A 449 -23.51 -4.78 -15.59
N ILE A 450 -24.47 -4.26 -14.82
CA ILE A 450 -25.84 -4.80 -14.71
C ILE A 450 -26.86 -3.64 -14.80
N PRO A 451 -28.16 -3.90 -15.00
CA PRO A 451 -29.17 -2.83 -15.07
C PRO A 451 -29.12 -1.91 -13.84
N GLY A 452 -28.85 -0.63 -14.07
CA GLY A 452 -28.75 0.39 -13.01
C GLY A 452 -27.39 0.50 -12.30
N TRP A 453 -26.43 -0.40 -12.55
CA TRP A 453 -25.13 -0.40 -11.87
C TRP A 453 -23.96 -0.66 -12.84
N ASP A 454 -23.05 0.31 -12.94
CA ASP A 454 -21.70 0.07 -13.45
C ASP A 454 -20.74 -0.36 -12.32
N HIS A 455 -19.51 -0.74 -12.68
CA HIS A 455 -18.47 -1.15 -11.74
C HIS A 455 -18.17 -0.08 -10.68
N ALA A 456 -18.10 1.21 -11.03
CA ALA A 456 -17.73 2.25 -10.07
C ALA A 456 -18.86 2.51 -9.05
N ALA A 457 -20.12 2.52 -9.50
CA ALA A 457 -21.28 2.65 -8.64
C ALA A 457 -21.39 1.48 -7.65
N ILE A 458 -21.25 0.23 -8.13
CA ILE A 458 -21.41 -0.95 -7.28
C ILE A 458 -20.21 -1.19 -6.36
N GLN A 459 -18.99 -0.91 -6.81
CA GLN A 459 -17.77 -0.99 -6.00
C GLN A 459 -17.84 0.02 -4.84
N SER A 460 -18.23 1.27 -5.11
CA SER A 460 -18.43 2.30 -4.09
C SER A 460 -19.50 1.89 -3.05
N MET A 461 -20.63 1.33 -3.51
CA MET A 461 -21.66 0.81 -2.61
C MET A 461 -21.16 -0.38 -1.77
N TYR A 462 -20.44 -1.33 -2.37
CA TYR A 462 -19.85 -2.47 -1.66
C TYR A 462 -18.87 -2.04 -0.56
N ILE A 463 -17.99 -1.07 -0.84
CA ILE A 463 -17.09 -0.48 0.15
C ILE A 463 -17.92 0.19 1.27
N HIS A 464 -18.65 1.27 0.96
CA HIS A 464 -19.18 2.16 1.99
C HIS A 464 -20.49 1.68 2.65
N GLN A 465 -21.28 0.84 1.99
CA GLN A 465 -22.60 0.42 2.48
C GLN A 465 -22.69 -1.05 2.89
N LEU A 466 -21.76 -1.91 2.44
CA LEU A 466 -21.66 -3.30 2.88
C LEU A 466 -20.47 -3.52 3.82
N GLN A 467 -19.23 -3.27 3.40
CA GLN A 467 -18.05 -3.54 4.24
C GLN A 467 -18.04 -2.69 5.52
N TYR A 468 -18.36 -1.38 5.43
CA TYR A 468 -18.55 -0.52 6.60
C TYR A 468 -19.95 -0.59 7.25
N ASN A 469 -20.78 -1.61 6.95
CA ASN A 469 -22.16 -1.65 7.45
C ASN A 469 -22.28 -1.74 8.98
N HIS A 470 -21.23 -2.19 9.68
CA HIS A 470 -21.11 -2.16 11.14
C HIS A 470 -21.33 -0.76 11.74
N GLN A 471 -21.13 0.31 10.96
CA GLN A 471 -21.35 1.69 11.39
C GLN A 471 -22.85 2.09 11.40
N GLN A 472 -23.71 1.38 10.66
CA GLN A 472 -25.13 1.72 10.44
C GLN A 472 -26.00 1.38 11.67
N ALA A 473 -26.99 2.23 11.97
CA ALA A 473 -27.84 2.08 13.16
C ALA A 473 -28.61 0.74 13.20
N ALA A 474 -29.13 0.26 12.06
CA ALA A 474 -29.86 -1.01 11.99
C ALA A 474 -28.95 -2.22 12.29
N VAL A 475 -27.70 -2.19 11.86
CA VAL A 475 -26.71 -3.26 12.07
C VAL A 475 -26.17 -3.21 13.50
N LYS A 476 -25.95 -2.02 14.06
CA LYS A 476 -25.63 -1.83 15.50
C LYS A 476 -26.75 -2.33 16.41
N ALA A 477 -28.02 -2.18 16.00
CA ALA A 477 -29.17 -2.72 16.72
C ALA A 477 -29.35 -4.24 16.56
N ASN A 478 -28.84 -4.84 15.47
CA ASN A 478 -28.92 -6.27 15.23
C ASN A 478 -27.68 -6.81 14.48
N PRO A 479 -26.66 -7.31 15.23
CA PRO A 479 -25.42 -7.84 14.65
C PRO A 479 -25.56 -9.02 13.68
N LYS A 480 -26.75 -9.65 13.57
CA LYS A 480 -27.02 -10.65 12.51
C LYS A 480 -26.99 -10.04 11.10
N LEU A 481 -27.07 -8.72 10.99
CA LEU A 481 -26.97 -7.97 9.74
C LEU A 481 -25.53 -7.55 9.38
N LEU A 482 -24.52 -7.92 10.19
CA LEU A 482 -23.11 -7.60 9.90
C LEU A 482 -22.63 -8.30 8.63
N PHE A 483 -22.21 -7.52 7.65
CA PHE A 483 -21.70 -8.03 6.37
C PHE A 483 -20.31 -8.65 6.52
N ASN A 484 -19.43 -7.96 7.25
CA ASN A 484 -18.06 -8.41 7.52
C ASN A 484 -17.59 -7.82 8.86
N PRO A 485 -17.71 -8.57 9.98
CA PRO A 485 -17.34 -8.05 11.31
C PRO A 485 -15.85 -7.73 11.44
N TYR A 486 -15.00 -8.29 10.57
CA TYR A 486 -13.56 -8.01 10.49
C TYR A 486 -13.25 -6.54 10.17
N VAL A 487 -14.09 -5.85 9.41
CA VAL A 487 -13.84 -4.45 9.03
C VAL A 487 -13.90 -3.53 10.25
N GLY A 488 -14.83 -3.77 11.18
CA GLY A 488 -14.88 -3.05 12.45
C GLY A 488 -13.62 -3.28 13.29
N LEU A 489 -13.14 -4.54 13.35
CA LEU A 489 -11.88 -4.86 14.02
C LEU A 489 -10.69 -4.09 13.42
N ILE A 490 -10.50 -4.14 12.10
CA ILE A 490 -9.34 -3.51 11.45
C ILE A 490 -9.40 -1.98 11.54
N HIS A 491 -10.54 -1.35 11.30
CA HIS A 491 -10.61 0.11 11.18
C HIS A 491 -10.94 0.83 12.49
N ASP A 492 -11.84 0.30 13.34
CA ASP A 492 -12.29 0.97 14.57
C ASP A 492 -11.44 0.55 15.80
N ASP A 493 -11.32 -0.77 16.06
CA ASP A 493 -10.64 -1.30 17.26
C ASP A 493 -9.10 -1.21 17.15
N LEU A 494 -8.54 -1.82 16.11
CA LEU A 494 -7.10 -1.92 15.88
C LEU A 494 -6.52 -0.67 15.19
N LYS A 495 -7.39 0.20 14.65
CA LYS A 495 -7.07 1.50 14.05
C LYS A 495 -5.98 1.40 12.98
N MET A 496 -6.14 0.50 12.01
CA MET A 496 -5.05 0.13 11.11
C MET A 496 -4.93 0.97 9.83
N ASN A 497 -5.97 1.72 9.44
CA ASN A 497 -6.00 2.61 8.26
C ASN A 497 -5.24 2.05 7.03
N ALA A 498 -5.61 0.81 6.66
CA ALA A 498 -5.02 -0.04 5.64
C ALA A 498 -5.99 -1.18 5.30
N TYR A 499 -5.75 -1.89 4.18
CA TYR A 499 -6.66 -2.88 3.57
C TYR A 499 -7.30 -3.88 4.54
N GLY A 500 -8.54 -3.62 4.97
CA GLY A 500 -9.36 -4.58 5.73
C GLY A 500 -10.07 -5.65 4.86
N PHE A 501 -10.09 -5.47 3.54
CA PHE A 501 -10.74 -6.34 2.55
C PHE A 501 -10.19 -6.06 1.14
N SER A 502 -10.44 -6.95 0.18
CA SER A 502 -9.79 -6.97 -1.15
C SER A 502 -10.10 -5.79 -2.09
N VAL A 503 -10.84 -4.78 -1.62
CA VAL A 503 -11.10 -3.55 -2.37
C VAL A 503 -10.80 -2.37 -1.49
N ASP A 504 -9.73 -1.66 -1.83
CA ASP A 504 -9.37 -0.31 -1.39
C ASP A 504 -10.38 0.42 -0.49
N ASP A 505 -10.16 0.29 0.83
CA ASP A 505 -10.31 1.47 1.65
C ASP A 505 -9.25 2.48 1.21
N ALA A 506 -9.61 3.76 1.24
CA ALA A 506 -8.87 4.89 0.69
C ALA A 506 -7.33 4.90 0.89
N VAL A 507 -6.86 4.34 2.00
CA VAL A 507 -5.46 4.46 2.49
C VAL A 507 -4.70 3.13 2.34
N GLY A 508 -5.33 2.08 1.79
CA GLY A 508 -4.77 0.74 1.67
C GLY A 508 -3.38 0.70 1.02
N PHE A 509 -3.20 1.42 -0.10
CA PHE A 509 -1.91 1.63 -0.76
C PHE A 509 -1.54 3.12 -0.81
N MET A 510 -0.34 3.43 -0.37
CA MET A 510 0.26 4.77 -0.44
C MET A 510 1.41 4.78 -1.44
N SER A 511 1.58 5.87 -2.19
CA SER A 511 2.73 6.09 -3.08
C SER A 511 3.18 7.54 -2.97
N GLU A 512 4.26 7.76 -2.25
CA GLU A 512 4.70 9.08 -1.79
C GLU A 512 6.20 9.28 -2.02
N LEU A 513 6.68 10.52 -2.08
CA LEU A 513 8.13 10.80 -2.17
C LEU A 513 8.87 10.27 -0.94
N GLY A 514 10.04 9.65 -1.15
CA GLY A 514 10.93 9.25 -0.05
C GLY A 514 12.08 8.34 -0.48
N ASP A 515 13.14 8.26 0.31
CA ASP A 515 14.35 7.46 0.04
C ASP A 515 14.28 6.01 0.58
N GLY A 516 13.11 5.61 1.07
CA GLY A 516 12.89 4.30 1.66
C GLY A 516 11.63 4.29 2.52
N LEU A 517 11.49 3.23 3.31
CA LEU A 517 10.37 3.04 4.24
C LEU A 517 10.88 2.75 5.64
N ILE A 518 10.13 3.24 6.62
CA ILE A 518 10.33 3.00 8.04
C ILE A 518 9.14 2.18 8.55
N PHE A 519 9.42 0.96 8.98
CA PHE A 519 8.49 0.05 9.62
C PHE A 519 8.70 0.13 11.14
N ALA A 520 7.62 0.29 11.90
CA ALA A 520 7.66 0.37 13.35
C ALA A 520 6.65 -0.61 13.95
N VAL A 521 7.14 -1.54 14.80
CA VAL A 521 6.32 -2.57 15.43
C VAL A 521 6.02 -2.19 16.88
N GLY A 522 4.75 -2.09 17.25
CA GLY A 522 4.32 -1.87 18.64
C GLY A 522 4.41 -0.44 19.18
N GLY A 523 4.70 0.56 18.34
CA GLY A 523 4.82 1.97 18.76
C GLY A 523 5.35 2.88 17.64
N THR A 524 5.26 4.20 17.79
CA THR A 524 5.60 5.20 16.73
C THR A 524 7.07 5.64 16.69
N GLN A 525 7.92 5.19 17.63
CA GLN A 525 9.33 5.60 17.67
C GLN A 525 10.07 5.21 16.39
N GLY A 526 10.87 6.14 15.86
CA GLY A 526 11.61 5.98 14.60
C GLY A 526 10.87 6.46 13.35
N LEU A 527 9.53 6.59 13.38
CA LEU A 527 8.77 7.20 12.29
C LEU A 527 9.03 8.71 12.24
N GLU A 528 9.31 9.25 11.05
CA GLU A 528 9.52 10.69 10.83
C GLU A 528 8.25 11.52 11.10
N ASN A 529 7.07 10.92 10.87
CA ASN A 529 5.79 11.45 11.30
C ASN A 529 5.12 10.45 12.25
N SER A 530 4.90 10.87 13.51
CA SER A 530 4.26 10.05 14.54
C SER A 530 2.73 10.15 14.53
N LYS A 531 2.14 10.77 13.51
CA LYS A 531 0.70 10.76 13.24
C LYS A 531 0.37 9.76 12.14
N GLN A 532 -0.79 9.10 12.28
CA GLN A 532 -1.34 8.25 11.24
C GLN A 532 -1.76 9.10 10.02
N PHE A 533 -1.74 8.53 8.82
CA PHE A 533 -2.16 9.20 7.60
C PHE A 533 -3.65 9.58 7.64
N SER A 534 -4.00 10.72 7.05
CA SER A 534 -5.39 11.17 6.87
C SER A 534 -5.49 12.07 5.65
N TYR A 535 -6.36 11.72 4.69
CA TYR A 535 -6.69 12.62 3.56
C TYR A 535 -7.44 13.87 4.02
N ALA A 536 -8.17 13.80 5.13
CA ALA A 536 -8.93 14.93 5.66
C ALA A 536 -8.02 15.97 6.34
N ASP A 537 -6.91 15.55 6.93
CA ASP A 537 -5.99 16.43 7.65
C ASP A 537 -5.01 17.15 6.71
N GLY A 538 -4.81 16.60 5.51
CA GLY A 538 -3.85 17.06 4.51
C GLY A 538 -4.46 17.65 3.24
N PHE A 539 -3.57 17.99 2.29
CA PHE A 539 -3.89 18.45 0.94
C PHE A 539 -2.70 18.24 -0.01
N THR A 540 -2.97 18.20 -1.31
CA THR A 540 -1.92 18.23 -2.34
C THR A 540 -1.75 19.68 -2.81
N LEU A 541 -0.57 20.26 -2.62
CA LEU A 541 -0.23 21.53 -3.28
C LEU A 541 0.09 21.24 -4.73
N MET A 542 -0.52 21.97 -5.67
CA MET A 542 -0.27 21.83 -7.11
C MET A 542 0.13 23.17 -7.72
N VAL A 543 1.11 23.14 -8.62
CA VAL A 543 1.63 24.29 -9.37
C VAL A 543 1.45 23.99 -10.86
N GLY A 544 0.98 24.96 -11.65
CA GLY A 544 0.75 24.74 -13.08
C GLY A 544 2.04 24.36 -13.84
N VAL A 545 1.98 23.39 -14.75
CA VAL A 545 3.09 23.08 -15.66
C VAL A 545 3.13 24.17 -16.76
N PRO A 546 4.27 24.86 -16.98
CA PRO A 546 4.39 25.82 -18.07
C PRO A 546 4.22 25.15 -19.43
N ALA A 547 3.52 25.80 -20.37
CA ALA A 547 3.32 25.27 -21.72
C ALA A 547 4.64 25.00 -22.50
N SER A 548 5.73 25.67 -22.13
CA SER A 548 7.08 25.41 -22.67
C SER A 548 7.70 24.09 -22.17
N LEU A 549 7.17 23.52 -21.09
CA LEU A 549 7.62 22.29 -20.44
C LEU A 549 6.57 21.16 -20.51
N ASP A 550 5.43 21.38 -21.17
CA ASP A 550 4.43 20.34 -21.42
C ASP A 550 5.02 19.15 -22.19
N GLY A 551 4.56 17.94 -21.87
CA GLY A 551 5.12 16.66 -22.33
C GLY A 551 6.54 16.35 -21.85
N ARG A 552 7.30 17.28 -21.26
CA ARG A 552 8.70 17.09 -20.84
C ARG A 552 8.79 16.44 -19.46
N ALA A 553 8.39 15.17 -19.38
CA ALA A 553 8.31 14.40 -18.13
C ALA A 553 9.63 14.31 -17.31
N ASN A 554 10.77 14.74 -17.87
CA ASN A 554 12.08 14.76 -17.22
C ASN A 554 12.59 16.15 -16.81
N LYS A 555 11.78 17.21 -16.91
CA LYS A 555 12.21 18.57 -16.53
C LYS A 555 11.53 19.01 -15.22
N PRO A 556 12.28 19.20 -14.13
CA PRO A 556 11.73 19.52 -12.82
C PRO A 556 11.11 20.92 -12.79
N LEU A 557 10.28 21.15 -11.77
CA LEU A 557 9.61 22.44 -11.52
C LEU A 557 9.90 22.97 -10.11
N ILE A 558 10.05 22.06 -9.15
CA ILE A 558 10.29 22.35 -7.73
C ILE A 558 11.56 21.59 -7.30
N LYS A 559 12.50 22.26 -6.61
CA LYS A 559 13.74 21.68 -6.08
C LYS A 559 13.55 21.02 -4.71
N LYS A 560 12.79 21.68 -3.84
CA LYS A 560 12.58 21.29 -2.43
C LYS A 560 11.27 21.88 -1.89
N TYR A 561 10.74 21.31 -0.81
CA TYR A 561 9.59 21.85 -0.07
C TYR A 561 9.67 21.60 1.44
N GLY A 562 8.86 22.33 2.18
CA GLY A 562 8.70 22.15 3.62
C GLY A 562 7.40 22.67 4.21
N VAL A 563 7.10 22.19 5.41
CA VAL A 563 5.94 22.58 6.22
C VAL A 563 6.40 22.82 7.65
N CYS A 564 6.00 23.95 8.22
CA CYS A 564 6.21 24.27 9.62
C CYS A 564 4.86 24.60 10.28
N VAL A 565 4.67 24.05 11.47
CA VAL A 565 3.45 24.24 12.28
C VAL A 565 3.66 25.43 13.22
N LEU A 566 2.78 26.44 13.16
CA LEU A 566 2.95 27.65 13.96
C LEU A 566 2.81 27.35 15.45
N GLY A 567 3.71 27.93 16.25
CA GLY A 567 3.80 27.69 17.69
C GLY A 567 4.04 26.22 18.03
N GLN A 568 4.95 25.54 17.32
CA GLN A 568 5.41 24.19 17.66
C GLN A 568 6.95 24.11 17.84
N ASP A 569 7.75 24.71 16.96
CA ASP A 569 9.20 24.88 17.21
C ASP A 569 9.41 26.07 18.16
N ALA A 570 9.89 25.81 19.38
CA ALA A 570 10.22 26.87 20.34
C ALA A 570 11.33 27.81 19.82
N GLY A 571 12.20 27.31 18.93
CA GLY A 571 13.22 28.09 18.24
C GLY A 571 12.75 28.72 16.93
N ASP A 572 11.50 28.52 16.49
CA ASP A 572 10.90 29.15 15.31
C ASP A 572 9.37 29.25 15.41
N MET A 573 8.87 29.89 16.47
CA MET A 573 7.44 29.91 16.79
C MET A 573 6.55 30.48 15.68
N ASN A 574 7.10 31.33 14.81
CA ASN A 574 6.41 31.95 13.67
C ASN A 574 6.72 31.29 12.32
N CYS A 575 7.54 30.22 12.30
CA CYS A 575 7.97 29.54 11.08
C CYS A 575 8.70 30.47 10.09
N GLU A 576 9.63 31.31 10.55
CA GLU A 576 10.39 32.25 9.72
C GLU A 576 11.67 31.67 9.09
N LYS A 577 12.23 30.56 9.62
CA LYS A 577 13.36 29.87 8.98
C LYS A 577 12.95 29.25 7.64
N ASP A 578 13.87 29.15 6.68
CA ASP A 578 13.66 28.39 5.44
C ASP A 578 13.77 26.87 5.67
N LYS A 579 12.87 26.32 6.49
CA LYS A 579 12.79 24.88 6.73
C LYS A 579 12.11 24.19 5.54
N GLN A 580 12.90 23.52 4.73
CA GLN A 580 12.46 22.73 3.58
C GLN A 580 13.14 21.36 3.64
N ASP A 581 12.51 20.42 4.36
CA ASP A 581 13.12 19.15 4.74
C ASP A 581 13.15 18.12 3.59
N VAL A 582 12.36 18.31 2.54
CA VAL A 582 12.21 17.33 1.44
C VAL A 582 12.76 17.91 0.13
N VAL A 583 13.68 17.18 -0.49
CA VAL A 583 14.26 17.49 -1.81
C VAL A 583 13.55 16.66 -2.87
N LEU A 584 13.20 17.28 -4.00
CA LEU A 584 12.60 16.58 -5.14
C LEU A 584 13.68 16.06 -6.11
N PRO A 585 13.36 15.03 -6.93
CA PRO A 585 14.20 14.64 -8.07
C PRO A 585 14.41 15.80 -9.06
N ASP A 586 15.65 15.95 -9.53
CA ASP A 586 16.04 16.88 -10.60
C ASP A 586 15.85 16.30 -12.01
N ASN A 587 15.54 15.01 -12.12
CA ASN A 587 15.34 14.28 -13.38
C ASN A 587 13.87 14.02 -13.74
N SER A 588 12.91 14.57 -12.98
CA SER A 588 11.49 14.23 -13.08
C SER A 588 10.60 15.46 -12.97
N GLN A 589 9.61 15.59 -13.87
CA GLN A 589 8.63 16.67 -13.83
C GLN A 589 7.59 16.41 -12.74
N ILE A 590 7.75 17.05 -11.59
CA ILE A 590 6.83 16.99 -10.46
C ILE A 590 6.22 18.38 -10.23
N ALA A 591 4.91 18.47 -10.45
CA ALA A 591 4.14 19.72 -10.48
C ALA A 591 3.40 20.02 -9.16
N GLY A 592 3.93 19.57 -8.03
CA GLY A 592 3.28 19.66 -6.73
C GLY A 592 3.83 18.67 -5.71
N PHE A 593 3.24 18.66 -4.51
CA PHE A 593 3.62 17.72 -3.44
C PHE A 593 2.46 17.56 -2.45
N ARG A 594 2.44 16.44 -1.72
CA ARG A 594 1.46 16.22 -0.65
C ARG A 594 1.96 16.78 0.68
N VAL A 595 1.08 17.52 1.34
CA VAL A 595 1.08 17.69 2.80
C VAL A 595 0.08 16.66 3.32
N GLY A 596 0.56 15.59 3.96
CA GLY A 596 -0.26 14.56 4.57
C GLY A 596 -0.78 15.01 5.94
N THR A 597 -0.49 14.25 7.00
CA THR A 597 -0.98 14.60 8.35
C THR A 597 -0.07 15.60 9.05
N VAL A 598 -0.60 16.78 9.35
CA VAL A 598 0.06 17.81 10.18
C VAL A 598 -0.43 17.76 11.63
N ALA A 599 0.40 18.21 12.59
CA ALA A 599 0.07 18.11 14.01
C ALA A 599 -1.07 19.03 14.48
N LYS A 600 -1.21 20.20 13.85
CA LYS A 600 -2.30 21.19 13.99
C LYS A 600 -2.20 22.22 12.86
N TYR A 601 -3.25 22.99 12.66
CA TYR A 601 -3.24 24.26 11.92
C TYR A 601 -3.20 25.45 12.91
N PRO A 602 -2.75 26.66 12.52
CA PRO A 602 -2.24 27.04 11.21
C PRO A 602 -0.83 26.50 10.92
N ILE A 603 -0.52 26.35 9.62
CA ILE A 603 0.79 25.94 9.11
C ILE A 603 1.33 26.95 8.10
N LYS A 604 2.65 26.97 7.91
CA LYS A 604 3.34 27.72 6.86
C LYS A 604 4.06 26.73 5.95
N VAL A 605 3.71 26.77 4.67
CA VAL A 605 4.30 25.92 3.62
C VAL A 605 5.31 26.75 2.86
N ARG A 606 6.46 26.14 2.54
CA ARG A 606 7.48 26.68 1.65
C ARG A 606 7.80 25.70 0.54
N PHE A 607 8.19 26.23 -0.61
CA PHE A 607 8.89 25.45 -1.64
C PHE A 607 9.81 26.37 -2.46
N THR A 608 10.78 25.77 -3.14
CA THR A 608 11.72 26.48 -4.03
C THR A 608 11.62 25.94 -5.44
N ASP A 609 11.47 26.80 -6.45
CA ASP A 609 11.45 26.39 -7.86
C ASP A 609 12.86 26.21 -8.46
N VAL A 610 12.94 25.76 -9.71
CA VAL A 610 14.21 25.50 -10.41
C VAL A 610 15.11 26.73 -10.55
N ASP A 611 14.57 27.95 -10.49
CA ASP A 611 15.31 29.22 -10.61
C ASP A 611 15.67 29.85 -9.25
N ASP A 612 15.50 29.06 -8.17
CA ASP A 612 15.71 29.44 -6.77
C ASP A 612 14.79 30.58 -6.28
N ASN A 613 13.60 30.73 -6.88
CA ASN A 613 12.54 31.52 -6.23
C ASN A 613 11.98 30.73 -5.04
N VAL A 614 11.85 31.35 -3.87
CA VAL A 614 11.27 30.74 -2.67
C VAL A 614 9.85 31.25 -2.46
N TYR A 615 8.90 30.33 -2.48
CA TYR A 615 7.48 30.55 -2.26
C TYR A 615 7.19 30.30 -0.78
N SER A 616 6.43 31.21 -0.16
CA SER A 616 5.99 31.10 1.23
C SER A 616 4.50 31.43 1.31
N LEU A 617 3.72 30.57 1.96
CA LEU A 617 2.28 30.75 2.14
C LEU A 617 1.81 30.16 3.47
N ARG A 618 0.74 30.70 4.03
CA ARG A 618 0.13 30.22 5.28
C ARG A 618 -1.23 29.61 5.01
N VAL A 619 -1.44 28.40 5.52
CA VAL A 619 -2.74 27.72 5.54
C VAL A 619 -3.28 27.80 6.96
N ASN A 620 -4.43 28.45 7.13
CA ASN A 620 -4.98 28.84 8.43
C ASN A 620 -5.68 27.70 9.16
N GLU A 621 -6.35 26.84 8.41
CA GLU A 621 -7.36 25.89 8.87
C GLU A 621 -7.21 24.57 8.11
N GLN A 622 -7.78 23.50 8.66
CA GLN A 622 -7.99 22.26 7.95
C GLN A 622 -9.07 22.45 6.86
N PHE A 623 -8.94 21.72 5.75
CA PHE A 623 -9.97 21.67 4.70
C PHE A 623 -11.24 21.04 5.27
N GLN A 624 -12.36 21.79 5.29
CA GLN A 624 -13.64 21.22 5.71
C GLN A 624 -14.15 20.20 4.70
N THR A 625 -14.68 19.08 5.21
CA THR A 625 -15.32 18.03 4.40
C THR A 625 -16.46 18.62 3.56
N CYS A 626 -16.54 18.27 2.28
CA CYS A 626 -17.67 18.64 1.44
C CYS A 626 -18.96 17.97 1.99
N PRO A 627 -20.02 18.73 2.33
CA PRO A 627 -21.24 18.15 2.88
C PRO A 627 -22.02 17.32 1.85
N ASP A 628 -22.78 16.33 2.31
CA ASP A 628 -23.60 15.49 1.44
C ASP A 628 -24.58 16.31 0.58
N GLY A 629 -24.67 15.96 -0.70
CA GLY A 629 -25.51 16.65 -1.68
C GLY A 629 -24.93 17.96 -2.24
N ILE A 630 -23.81 18.47 -1.71
CA ILE A 630 -23.13 19.67 -2.25
C ILE A 630 -22.24 19.28 -3.45
N PRO A 631 -22.28 20.00 -4.58
CA PRO A 631 -21.37 19.74 -5.70
C PRO A 631 -19.91 20.04 -5.33
N LEU A 632 -18.99 19.11 -5.58
CA LEU A 632 -17.56 19.23 -5.25
C LEU A 632 -16.88 20.52 -5.75
N LYS A 633 -17.35 21.07 -6.88
CA LYS A 633 -16.89 22.37 -7.42
C LYS A 633 -17.06 23.56 -6.45
N ASP A 634 -18.01 23.45 -5.52
CA ASP A 634 -18.37 24.47 -4.54
C ASP A 634 -17.68 24.22 -3.18
N CYS A 635 -16.82 23.20 -3.10
CA CYS A 635 -16.12 22.75 -1.89
C CYS A 635 -14.58 22.99 -1.98
N PRO A 636 -13.86 23.10 -0.84
CA PRO A 636 -14.33 22.99 0.54
C PRO A 636 -15.13 24.24 1.00
N PRO A 637 -16.08 24.12 1.94
CA PRO A 637 -16.87 25.26 2.40
C PRO A 637 -16.05 26.44 2.96
N ASN A 638 -14.91 26.17 3.63
CA ASN A 638 -14.02 27.21 4.17
C ASN A 638 -12.95 27.73 3.17
N LYS A 639 -13.17 27.55 1.86
CA LYS A 639 -12.26 28.01 0.77
C LYS A 639 -11.79 29.46 0.90
N ALA A 640 -12.60 30.35 1.48
CA ALA A 640 -12.26 31.77 1.66
C ALA A 640 -11.28 32.05 2.81
N THR A 641 -11.25 31.23 3.87
CA THR A 641 -10.39 31.41 5.06
C THR A 641 -9.12 30.56 5.00
N LEU A 642 -9.13 29.46 4.25
CA LEU A 642 -8.05 28.46 4.20
C LEU A 642 -6.65 29.04 3.97
N VAL A 643 -6.48 30.00 3.05
CA VAL A 643 -5.16 30.56 2.70
C VAL A 643 -5.09 32.03 3.05
N ASP A 644 -4.14 32.40 3.92
CA ASP A 644 -3.82 33.80 4.18
C ASP A 644 -3.03 34.38 3.01
N LYS A 645 -3.76 35.08 2.13
CA LYS A 645 -3.18 35.78 0.97
C LYS A 645 -2.34 37.00 1.35
N THR A 646 -2.42 37.49 2.59
CA THR A 646 -1.67 38.68 3.06
C THR A 646 -0.27 38.34 3.56
N THR A 647 -0.04 37.12 4.07
CA THR A 647 1.30 36.61 4.42
C THR A 647 1.93 35.72 3.34
N CYS A 648 1.26 35.56 2.20
CA CYS A 648 1.83 34.91 1.02
C CYS A 648 2.87 35.81 0.33
N ARG A 649 4.04 35.26 0.02
CA ARG A 649 5.14 35.96 -0.67
C ARG A 649 5.96 34.99 -1.51
N VAL A 650 6.42 35.46 -2.67
CA VAL A 650 7.49 34.82 -3.45
C VAL A 650 8.71 35.74 -3.47
N VAL A 651 9.88 35.21 -3.12
CA VAL A 651 11.16 35.91 -3.27
C VAL A 651 11.98 35.29 -4.37
N ASN A 652 12.81 36.10 -5.03
CA ASN A 652 13.77 35.62 -6.03
C ASN A 652 15.03 35.03 -5.35
N SER A 653 15.94 34.50 -6.18
CA SER A 653 17.24 33.97 -5.76
C SER A 653 18.21 34.98 -5.12
N LYS A 654 17.85 36.26 -5.02
CA LYS A 654 18.58 37.32 -4.31
C LYS A 654 17.91 37.73 -2.98
N GLY A 655 16.72 37.22 -2.68
CA GLY A 655 15.90 37.58 -1.52
C GLY A 655 14.92 38.74 -1.72
N ASP A 656 14.95 39.41 -2.89
CA ASP A 656 13.99 40.45 -3.24
C ASP A 656 12.60 39.85 -3.46
N THR A 657 11.53 40.61 -3.21
CA THR A 657 10.18 40.17 -3.60
C THR A 657 10.08 40.06 -5.12
N HIS A 658 9.65 38.90 -5.63
CA HIS A 658 9.51 38.69 -7.06
C HIS A 658 8.35 39.53 -7.65
N ALA A 659 8.51 40.09 -8.85
CA ALA A 659 7.52 41.00 -9.45
C ALA A 659 6.12 40.36 -9.60
N ASN A 660 6.07 39.07 -9.99
CA ASN A 660 4.84 38.29 -10.08
C ASN A 660 4.35 37.71 -8.73
N SER A 661 4.95 38.05 -7.58
CA SER A 661 4.59 37.50 -6.26
C SER A 661 3.12 37.67 -5.92
N GLU A 662 2.58 38.89 -6.04
CA GLU A 662 1.17 39.17 -5.73
C GLU A 662 0.24 38.40 -6.68
N LYS A 663 0.52 38.45 -7.98
CA LYS A 663 -0.21 37.74 -9.05
C LYS A 663 -0.29 36.22 -8.80
N TRP A 664 0.79 35.61 -8.29
CA TRP A 664 0.81 34.20 -7.89
C TRP A 664 -0.01 33.95 -6.61
N CYS A 665 0.19 34.77 -5.58
CA CYS A 665 -0.49 34.65 -4.30
C CYS A 665 -2.02 34.84 -4.37
N VAL A 666 -2.52 35.79 -5.17
CA VAL A 666 -3.96 35.93 -5.40
C VAL A 666 -4.56 34.73 -6.12
N GLY A 667 -3.77 34.02 -6.93
CA GLY A 667 -4.14 32.82 -7.69
C GLY A 667 -4.35 31.55 -6.86
N ALA A 668 -4.17 31.59 -5.54
CA ALA A 668 -4.43 30.43 -4.66
C ALA A 668 -5.89 29.96 -4.77
N ASN A 669 -6.09 28.70 -5.13
CA ASN A 669 -7.37 28.05 -5.38
C ASN A 669 -7.50 26.73 -4.56
N PRO A 670 -7.92 26.80 -3.28
CA PRO A 670 -8.33 25.62 -2.52
C PRO A 670 -9.53 24.94 -3.20
N ASN A 671 -9.48 23.63 -3.40
CA ASN A 671 -10.55 22.85 -4.03
C ASN A 671 -10.54 21.39 -3.56
N GLN A 672 -11.64 20.68 -3.79
CA GLN A 672 -11.78 19.25 -3.53
C GLN A 672 -12.19 18.55 -4.82
N GLN A 673 -11.58 17.39 -5.11
CA GLN A 673 -11.89 16.59 -6.29
C GLN A 673 -11.99 15.12 -5.89
N LYS A 674 -12.84 14.36 -6.60
CA LYS A 674 -12.75 12.90 -6.57
C LYS A 674 -11.48 12.47 -7.29
N ASP A 675 -10.79 11.46 -6.77
CA ASP A 675 -9.68 10.84 -7.51
C ASP A 675 -10.21 10.20 -8.81
N VAL A 676 -9.39 10.22 -9.86
CA VAL A 676 -9.75 9.70 -11.19
C VAL A 676 -9.86 8.18 -11.18
N LEU A 677 -9.08 7.51 -10.34
CA LEU A 677 -8.93 6.06 -10.21
C LEU A 677 -9.67 5.55 -8.97
N GLU A 678 -9.63 6.30 -7.86
CA GLU A 678 -10.47 6.08 -6.68
C GLU A 678 -11.63 7.10 -6.61
N GLN A 679 -12.65 6.96 -7.46
CA GLN A 679 -13.78 7.93 -7.49
C GLN A 679 -14.61 7.97 -6.20
N GLN A 680 -14.37 7.07 -5.25
CA GLN A 680 -14.85 7.14 -3.87
C GLN A 680 -14.17 8.24 -3.05
N LEU A 681 -12.92 8.58 -3.35
CA LEU A 681 -12.05 9.42 -2.52
C LEU A 681 -12.12 10.90 -2.89
N THR A 682 -12.64 11.73 -1.99
CA THR A 682 -12.48 13.19 -2.08
C THR A 682 -11.10 13.59 -1.57
N LYS A 683 -10.19 13.95 -2.48
CA LYS A 683 -8.84 14.42 -2.15
C LYS A 683 -8.83 15.97 -2.11
N ASN A 684 -8.13 16.53 -1.12
CA ASN A 684 -7.97 17.97 -0.92
C ASN A 684 -6.83 18.53 -1.80
N PHE A 685 -7.04 19.69 -2.42
CA PHE A 685 -6.06 20.33 -3.29
C PHE A 685 -5.91 21.83 -2.98
N LEU A 686 -4.68 22.30 -2.95
CA LEU A 686 -4.34 23.73 -2.98
C LEU A 686 -3.62 24.02 -4.31
N SER A 687 -4.40 24.39 -5.32
CA SER A 687 -3.89 24.69 -6.66
C SER A 687 -3.41 26.14 -6.77
N TYR A 688 -2.29 26.34 -7.46
CA TYR A 688 -1.73 27.63 -7.86
C TYR A 688 -1.49 27.67 -9.38
N PRO A 689 -1.35 28.86 -9.98
CA PRO A 689 -0.83 29.00 -11.34
C PRO A 689 0.62 28.49 -11.44
N GLN A 690 1.15 28.49 -12.67
CA GLN A 690 2.54 28.12 -12.97
C GLN A 690 3.58 28.99 -12.22
N PRO A 691 4.86 28.55 -12.11
CA PRO A 691 5.90 29.27 -11.36
C PRO A 691 6.08 30.70 -11.88
N VAL A 692 6.49 31.62 -11.00
CA VAL A 692 6.44 33.08 -11.25
C VAL A 692 7.21 33.56 -12.48
N ASN A 693 8.24 32.82 -12.91
CA ASN A 693 9.04 33.09 -14.10
C ASN A 693 8.30 32.82 -15.43
N PHE A 694 7.16 32.14 -15.39
CA PHE A 694 6.33 31.81 -16.55
C PHE A 694 5.00 32.59 -16.59
N MET A 695 4.73 33.46 -15.60
CA MET A 695 3.40 34.07 -15.37
C MET A 695 3.11 35.38 -16.10
#